data_AF-A0A1H3XQJ0-F1
#
_entry.id   AF-A0A1H3XQJ0-F1
#
_cell.length_a   1.000
_cell.length_b   1.000
_cell.length_c   1.000
_cell.angle_alpha   90.00
_cell.angle_beta   90.00
_cell.angle_gamma   90.00
#
_symmetry.space_group_name_H-M   'P 1'
#
loop_
_entity.id
_entity.type
_entity.pdbx_description
1 polymer ?
#
loop_
_entity_poly.entity_id
_entity_poly.type
_entity_poly.pdbx_seq_one_letter_code
_entity_poly.pdbx_strand_id
1 'polypeptide(L)'
;MRRHLSRAWWFFLLLLLLLALLLTAARLALESADRFRPQAERWLSEVLALPVQLGSMQGSWRYAYPVMEVQGISASTSADDPGAGGRLQIDRLEVELDLLASLLEGMPIFQRFEVEGVDLRWHQREGHWLHRPGAAPGRQDQGVSPSAWEQLVGLLVRQPYAVIRDVHITLIPEQGVPLVITPADLELENAPQEHRLSGLFRMPELGADAGVHFAIETDLATSDPLKARYRFYLQVEDLGPELFQMLELEPELAALDLDLELWADVRNQQLQSLQAEVGFEQLQLTDPALSQPQAGRFTAALLQNDQGYQLQLQPITLVHEQAQLTLPLLVADFGWQERQLDLRHAFISELDLTATEAWLGVAEDIAPNFVKLLQQLKPRGVLRQLRLKKPVNGNWSDLTLSAELDEVGVNGWHGAPALEGVSGELLANLDAGLIRLNSQTFDMHFPELYPQGWSYEQASGEIRWQRDEAGIRVSGEQLQLHNQQTNAAGRFSIDLPFDPEQQADLILMIGMTDSDGSQAPLYTPEKEVGTGLYSWLERAVKAGRLRQAGMLLRTGTRSLGKSSTPVVQLFFDIEDARLDYQPGWPAIEQGDLFVLVKDQGLAININRATLLDSDISSGWAYLPPGSRQLEIETLLDGPASDIDKVLKTTPLANLVGQELQRWQLEGQADTRLGLSIPLVEEQPPDVRVAVDLHKGRFGSQALGLELDNVEGHFTYTNARGFSARDIQAQAWGGPVSASVTTERDRVSVSLQGQTDLKALNRWLEQPLLDMVTGATHWQGELLLCADTTCPSLELSSNLIGVELPLPGVLFKPAEVAAPLNLKLNLSTPVQIQEVELELARVGTTAETIKLRGANEASGLAVEIRGADLQGKVLLPHADEPLKIHLERLQLNALMQDEVPETEAAVERDDFYPQLLGRTRLPAADVRVDSLWLGEKVLGDWRFSLRPDERGTRISSLEAYLDQLILRGEAHWSQQAEQQTELTLRLVGDDIGALLERWHYGRVLETSQVESLLQLNWKGAPWDVKLDRLNGELQFSTREGRLIETAESTNLLRVFGILNFNSLARRLRLDFSDLLKKGVSFDRLDGHYRLQQGVAATVEPLVMVGPSANMSIQGQVNLAEGTLDKEVEVALPISSNVPLAAVLLGAPQVAGAVFVIDKLIGDRLEHFSTLRYRLSGSWENPELELLTGSGD
;
A
#
# COMPACT_ATOMS: atom_id res chain seq x y z
N MET A 1 -100.61 46.71 79.68
CA MET A 1 -100.15 45.69 78.69
C MET A 1 -101.20 44.63 78.33
N ARG A 2 -101.81 43.88 79.26
CA ARG A 2 -102.83 42.83 78.96
C ARG A 2 -103.99 43.24 78.02
N ARG A 3 -104.48 44.49 78.12
CA ARG A 3 -105.60 45.02 77.30
C ARG A 3 -105.22 45.36 75.85
N HIS A 4 -103.96 45.72 75.60
CA HIS A 4 -103.45 45.97 74.24
C HIS A 4 -103.03 44.66 73.56
N LEU A 5 -102.52 43.70 74.33
CA LEU A 5 -102.23 42.35 73.83
C LEU A 5 -103.51 41.61 73.40
N SER A 6 -104.61 41.74 74.15
CA SER A 6 -105.89 41.12 73.77
C SER A 6 -106.52 41.76 72.53
N ARG A 7 -106.38 43.08 72.34
CA ARG A 7 -106.87 43.77 71.13
C ARG A 7 -106.01 43.45 69.92
N ALA A 8 -104.69 43.40 70.08
CA ALA A 8 -103.79 42.92 69.03
C ALA A 8 -104.05 41.45 68.68
N TRP A 9 -104.37 40.60 69.67
CA TRP A 9 -104.71 39.19 69.44
C TRP A 9 -106.06 38.99 68.76
N TRP A 10 -107.11 39.75 69.13
CA TRP A 10 -108.39 39.74 68.42
C TRP A 10 -108.28 40.34 67.02
N PHE A 11 -107.46 41.39 66.83
CA PHE A 11 -107.17 41.93 65.51
C PHE A 11 -106.41 40.91 64.66
N PHE A 12 -105.40 40.24 65.23
CA PHE A 12 -104.66 39.17 64.55
C PHE A 12 -105.55 37.96 64.21
N LEU A 13 -106.46 37.54 65.09
CA LEU A 13 -107.44 36.48 64.82
C LEU A 13 -108.45 36.87 63.75
N LEU A 14 -108.94 38.11 63.77
CA LEU A 14 -109.87 38.62 62.76
C LEU A 14 -109.17 38.75 61.41
N LEU A 15 -107.89 39.13 61.41
CA LEU A 15 -107.05 39.19 60.21
C LEU A 15 -106.70 37.79 59.69
N LEU A 16 -106.46 36.81 60.56
CA LEU A 16 -106.30 35.40 60.18
C LEU A 16 -107.60 34.78 59.66
N LEU A 17 -108.75 35.09 60.25
CA LEU A 17 -110.05 34.59 59.79
C LEU A 17 -110.44 35.23 58.44
N LEU A 18 -110.16 36.52 58.27
CA LEU A 18 -110.34 37.22 57.01
C LEU A 18 -109.38 36.72 55.93
N LEU A 19 -108.12 36.41 56.30
CA LEU A 19 -107.14 35.75 55.42
C LEU A 19 -107.61 34.34 55.05
N ALA A 20 -108.11 33.53 55.98
CA ALA A 20 -108.63 32.20 55.71
C ALA A 20 -109.89 32.25 54.81
N LEU A 21 -110.77 33.22 55.02
CA LEU A 21 -111.93 33.47 54.16
C LEU A 21 -111.50 33.88 52.74
N LEU A 22 -110.51 34.77 52.63
CA LEU A 22 -109.90 35.18 51.36
C LEU A 22 -109.22 34.01 50.65
N LEU A 23 -108.46 33.19 51.37
CA LEU A 23 -107.81 32.00 50.82
C LEU A 23 -108.84 30.97 50.34
N THR A 24 -109.94 30.78 51.07
CA THR A 24 -111.03 29.88 50.66
C THR A 24 -111.77 30.43 49.44
N ALA A 25 -112.03 31.74 49.39
CA ALA A 25 -112.63 32.41 48.24
C ALA A 25 -111.72 32.36 47.01
N ALA A 26 -110.41 32.59 47.19
CA ALA A 26 -109.40 32.44 46.15
C ALA A 26 -109.32 30.99 45.66
N ARG A 27 -109.45 30.01 46.55
CA ARG A 27 -109.48 28.59 46.20
C ARG A 27 -110.68 28.20 45.35
N LEU A 28 -111.88 28.65 45.73
CA LEU A 28 -113.09 28.47 44.93
C LEU A 28 -113.03 29.23 43.60
N ALA A 29 -112.46 30.44 43.59
CA ALA A 29 -112.29 31.22 42.38
C ALA A 29 -111.36 30.51 41.37
N LEU A 30 -110.24 29.98 41.86
CA LEU A 30 -109.24 29.28 41.06
C LEU A 30 -109.78 27.95 40.48
N GLU A 31 -110.52 27.16 41.27
CA GLU A 31 -111.21 25.95 40.77
C GLU A 31 -112.28 26.26 39.69
N SER A 32 -112.74 27.52 39.62
CA SER A 32 -113.68 28.01 38.61
C SER A 32 -113.03 28.93 37.56
N ALA A 33 -111.70 28.89 37.42
CA ALA A 33 -110.91 29.78 36.55
C ALA A 33 -111.47 29.87 35.11
N ASP A 34 -111.97 28.77 34.58
CA ASP A 34 -112.55 28.69 33.23
C ASP A 34 -113.75 29.63 33.00
N ARG A 35 -114.52 29.98 34.06
CA ARG A 35 -115.60 30.98 33.93
C ARG A 35 -115.09 32.38 33.60
N PHE A 36 -113.85 32.68 33.94
CA PHE A 36 -113.22 33.97 33.70
C PHE A 36 -112.53 34.05 32.32
N ARG A 37 -112.51 32.95 31.55
CA ARG A 37 -111.89 32.88 30.23
C ARG A 37 -112.30 34.00 29.26
N PRO A 38 -113.60 34.34 29.07
CA PRO A 38 -113.98 35.45 28.16
C PRO A 38 -113.56 36.84 28.64
N GLN A 39 -113.23 37.00 29.93
CA GLN A 39 -112.64 38.23 30.45
C GLN A 39 -111.12 38.23 30.28
N ALA A 40 -110.47 37.08 30.48
CA ALA A 40 -109.05 36.88 30.21
C ALA A 40 -108.72 37.07 28.72
N GLU A 41 -109.52 36.52 27.80
CA GLU A 41 -109.38 36.72 26.34
C GLU A 41 -109.49 38.20 25.96
N ARG A 42 -110.48 38.92 26.49
CA ARG A 42 -110.62 40.37 26.24
C ARG A 42 -109.46 41.17 26.79
N TRP A 43 -109.04 40.87 28.02
CA TRP A 43 -107.91 41.55 28.66
C TRP A 43 -106.61 41.29 27.90
N LEU A 44 -106.31 40.03 27.57
CA LEU A 44 -105.14 39.66 26.76
C LEU A 44 -105.22 40.28 25.36
N SER A 45 -106.41 40.36 24.76
CA SER A 45 -106.58 40.98 23.44
C SER A 45 -106.34 42.49 23.46
N GLU A 46 -106.77 43.18 24.53
CA GLU A 46 -106.50 44.60 24.75
C GLU A 46 -105.01 44.86 25.03
N VAL A 47 -104.38 44.02 25.86
CA VAL A 47 -102.95 44.15 26.20
C VAL A 47 -102.08 43.87 24.98
N LEU A 48 -102.30 42.76 24.27
CA LEU A 48 -101.50 42.36 23.11
C LEU A 48 -101.87 43.12 21.83
N ALA A 49 -103.00 43.84 21.82
CA ALA A 49 -103.58 44.48 20.64
C ALA A 49 -103.84 43.51 19.46
N LEU A 50 -104.16 42.24 19.80
CA LEU A 50 -104.45 41.15 18.86
C LEU A 50 -105.65 40.34 19.37
N PRO A 51 -106.51 39.76 18.52
CA PRO A 51 -107.56 38.87 19.01
C PRO A 51 -106.94 37.58 19.56
N VAL A 52 -107.11 37.36 20.86
CA VAL A 52 -106.62 36.17 21.59
C VAL A 52 -107.77 35.23 21.89
N GLN A 53 -107.60 33.94 21.59
CA GLN A 53 -108.52 32.86 21.95
C GLN A 53 -107.83 31.90 22.92
N LEU A 54 -108.56 31.45 23.95
CA LEU A 54 -108.07 30.50 24.95
C LEU A 54 -108.87 29.18 24.89
N GLY A 55 -108.20 28.04 24.75
CA GLY A 55 -108.83 26.72 24.64
C GLY A 55 -109.49 26.25 25.95
N SER A 56 -108.75 26.19 27.05
CA SER A 56 -109.30 25.95 28.40
C SER A 56 -108.44 26.60 29.49
N MET A 57 -109.04 27.01 30.60
CA MET A 57 -108.31 27.52 31.77
C MET A 57 -108.64 26.68 33.01
N GLN A 58 -107.62 26.07 33.60
CA GLN A 58 -107.74 25.27 34.82
C GLN A 58 -106.93 25.91 35.93
N GLY A 59 -107.50 25.97 37.13
CA GLY A 59 -106.83 26.50 38.29
C GLY A 59 -106.82 25.48 39.41
N SER A 60 -105.67 25.29 40.04
CA SER A 60 -105.49 24.33 41.13
C SER A 60 -104.53 24.87 42.18
N TRP A 61 -104.46 24.22 43.35
CA TRP A 61 -103.48 24.56 44.38
C TRP A 61 -102.44 23.47 44.48
N ARG A 62 -101.18 23.85 44.35
CA ARG A 62 -100.03 22.99 44.62
C ARG A 62 -99.43 23.43 45.96
N TYR A 63 -99.72 22.66 47.02
CA TYR A 63 -99.39 23.01 48.40
C TYR A 63 -99.94 24.37 48.85
N ALA A 64 -99.08 25.39 48.97
CA ALA A 64 -99.43 26.75 49.38
C ALA A 64 -99.50 27.75 48.19
N TYR A 65 -99.25 27.28 46.96
CA TYR A 65 -99.15 28.12 45.78
C TYR A 65 -100.34 27.89 44.84
N PRO A 66 -101.00 28.96 44.36
CA PRO A 66 -102.00 28.84 43.32
C PRO A 66 -101.33 28.62 41.96
N VAL A 67 -101.77 27.59 41.26
CA VAL A 67 -101.32 27.21 39.91
C VAL A 67 -102.44 27.51 38.92
N MET A 68 -102.09 28.16 37.82
CA MET A 68 -102.98 28.37 36.68
C MET A 68 -102.39 27.69 35.45
N GLU A 69 -103.18 26.82 34.84
CA GLU A 69 -102.87 26.17 33.58
C GLU A 69 -103.83 26.67 32.51
N VAL A 70 -103.28 27.13 31.38
CA VAL A 70 -104.03 27.61 30.23
C VAL A 70 -103.62 26.78 29.01
N GLN A 71 -104.59 26.11 28.39
CA GLN A 71 -104.35 25.28 27.21
C GLN A 71 -104.87 25.97 25.94
N GLY A 72 -104.11 25.90 24.86
CA GLY A 72 -104.47 26.39 23.53
C GLY A 72 -104.67 27.90 23.49
N ILE A 73 -103.61 28.67 23.73
CA ILE A 73 -103.60 30.12 23.52
C ILE A 73 -103.27 30.36 22.05
N SER A 74 -104.17 31.02 21.31
CA SER A 74 -103.88 31.43 19.94
C SER A 74 -104.15 32.91 19.75
N ALA A 75 -103.22 33.58 19.07
CA ALA A 75 -103.36 34.96 18.63
C ALA A 75 -103.03 35.03 17.14
N SER A 76 -103.98 35.50 16.33
CA SER A 76 -103.80 35.64 14.87
C SER A 76 -104.26 37.01 14.39
N THR A 77 -103.65 37.51 13.32
CA THR A 77 -103.97 38.82 12.74
C THR A 77 -105.17 38.82 11.79
N SER A 78 -105.61 37.64 11.33
CA SER A 78 -106.79 37.46 10.47
C SER A 78 -107.58 36.21 10.87
N ALA A 79 -108.91 36.32 10.86
CA ALA A 79 -109.82 35.19 11.14
C ALA A 79 -110.18 34.39 9.87
N ASP A 80 -109.98 34.96 8.67
CA ASP A 80 -110.49 34.41 7.40
C ASP A 80 -109.44 33.67 6.56
N ASP A 81 -108.14 33.76 6.89
CA ASP A 81 -107.06 33.02 6.20
C ASP A 81 -106.04 32.46 7.20
N PRO A 82 -106.14 31.17 7.58
CA PRO A 82 -105.23 30.53 8.52
C PRO A 82 -103.78 30.39 8.02
N GLY A 83 -103.53 30.57 6.72
CA GLY A 83 -102.22 30.32 6.09
C GLY A 83 -101.35 31.57 5.91
N ALA A 84 -101.96 32.74 5.74
CA ALA A 84 -101.27 33.97 5.33
C ALA A 84 -101.08 35.02 6.45
N GLY A 85 -101.70 34.84 7.62
CA GLY A 85 -101.58 35.75 8.77
C GLY A 85 -100.47 35.32 9.73
N GLY A 86 -99.80 36.27 10.37
CA GLY A 86 -98.87 35.97 11.46
C GLY A 86 -99.64 35.35 12.63
N ARG A 87 -99.10 34.24 13.13
CA ARG A 87 -99.71 33.36 14.13
C ARG A 87 -98.76 33.21 15.30
N LEU A 88 -99.29 33.37 16.50
CA LEU A 88 -98.68 32.95 17.75
C LEU A 88 -99.62 31.92 18.37
N GLN A 89 -99.16 30.68 18.49
CA GLN A 89 -99.88 29.63 19.21
C GLN A 89 -99.02 29.14 20.37
N ILE A 90 -99.65 28.87 21.51
CA ILE A 90 -99.04 28.24 22.67
C ILE A 90 -99.99 27.11 23.08
N ASP A 91 -99.49 25.88 23.08
CA ASP A 91 -100.32 24.72 23.40
C ASP A 91 -100.64 24.63 24.90
N ARG A 92 -99.67 24.96 25.77
CA ARG A 92 -99.87 24.96 27.23
C ARG A 92 -99.04 26.05 27.93
N LEU A 93 -99.65 26.78 28.86
CA LEU A 93 -99.01 27.73 29.77
C LEU A 93 -99.34 27.31 31.21
N GLU A 94 -98.33 26.99 32.01
CA GLU A 94 -98.44 26.66 33.43
C GLU A 94 -97.69 27.71 34.27
N VAL A 95 -98.40 28.40 35.16
CA VAL A 95 -97.82 29.41 36.06
C VAL A 95 -98.16 29.12 37.52
N GLU A 96 -97.15 29.07 38.38
CA GLU A 96 -97.27 28.82 39.83
C GLU A 96 -96.89 30.09 40.60
N LEU A 97 -97.88 30.81 41.15
CA LEU A 97 -97.70 32.16 41.69
C LEU A 97 -97.13 32.13 43.13
N ASP A 98 -96.02 32.84 43.37
CA ASP A 98 -95.54 33.12 44.72
C ASP A 98 -96.26 34.34 45.29
N LEU A 99 -97.27 34.09 46.12
CA LEU A 99 -98.09 35.17 46.69
C LEU A 99 -97.27 36.18 47.49
N LEU A 100 -96.22 35.74 48.20
CA LEU A 100 -95.47 36.58 49.13
C LEU A 100 -94.44 37.42 48.38
N ALA A 101 -93.71 36.82 47.44
CA ALA A 101 -92.81 37.55 46.54
C ALA A 101 -93.59 38.52 45.65
N SER A 102 -94.74 38.11 45.10
CA SER A 102 -95.57 38.97 44.25
C SER A 102 -96.10 40.21 44.98
N LEU A 103 -96.45 40.06 46.27
CA LEU A 103 -96.90 41.17 47.12
C LEU A 103 -95.77 42.15 47.45
N LEU A 104 -94.55 41.66 47.65
CA LEU A 104 -93.37 42.49 47.93
C LEU A 104 -92.91 43.29 46.70
N GLU A 105 -92.91 42.65 45.53
CA GLU A 105 -92.50 43.25 44.26
C GLU A 105 -93.60 44.11 43.61
N GLY A 106 -94.86 44.00 44.08
CA GLY A 106 -96.00 44.73 43.53
C GLY A 106 -96.43 44.25 42.13
N MET A 107 -96.00 43.06 41.72
CA MET A 107 -96.29 42.44 40.42
C MET A 107 -96.25 40.91 40.54
N PRO A 108 -96.87 40.13 39.64
CA PRO A 108 -96.86 38.68 39.74
C PRO A 108 -95.44 38.10 39.53
N ILE A 109 -94.98 37.35 40.53
CA ILE A 109 -93.75 36.56 40.54
C ILE A 109 -94.14 35.08 40.65
N PHE A 110 -93.66 34.27 39.73
CA PHE A 110 -93.97 32.85 39.65
C PHE A 110 -92.76 32.01 40.10
N GLN A 111 -92.99 30.99 40.93
CA GLN A 111 -91.96 30.00 41.27
C GLN A 111 -91.67 29.06 40.10
N ARG A 112 -92.70 28.81 39.28
CA ARG A 112 -92.60 28.04 38.04
C ARG A 112 -93.37 28.78 36.96
N PHE A 113 -92.69 29.10 35.87
CA PHE A 113 -93.28 29.66 34.66
C PHE A 113 -92.89 28.74 33.49
N GLU A 114 -93.82 27.93 33.02
CA GLU A 114 -93.56 26.94 31.95
C GLU A 114 -94.52 27.16 30.79
N VAL A 115 -93.96 27.20 29.58
CA VAL A 115 -94.67 27.37 28.32
C VAL A 115 -94.31 26.19 27.43
N GLU A 116 -95.26 25.60 26.73
CA GLU A 116 -95.04 24.42 25.89
C GLU A 116 -95.80 24.56 24.56
N GLY A 117 -95.17 24.14 23.47
CA GLY A 117 -95.75 24.13 22.11
C GLY A 117 -95.95 25.53 21.56
N VAL A 118 -94.89 26.34 21.51
CA VAL A 118 -94.94 27.70 20.96
C VAL A 118 -94.71 27.67 19.46
N ASP A 119 -95.72 27.94 18.64
CA ASP A 119 -95.57 28.12 17.18
C ASP A 119 -95.63 29.61 16.84
N LEU A 120 -94.53 30.14 16.29
CA LEU A 120 -94.36 31.53 15.90
C LEU A 120 -93.91 31.63 14.44
N ARG A 121 -94.64 32.43 13.65
CA ARG A 121 -94.20 32.83 12.31
C ARG A 121 -93.76 34.29 12.29
N TRP A 122 -92.54 34.54 11.81
CA TRP A 122 -91.94 35.88 11.76
C TRP A 122 -91.57 36.24 10.32
N HIS A 123 -92.13 37.32 9.78
CA HIS A 123 -91.85 37.79 8.41
C HIS A 123 -90.83 38.94 8.35
N GLN A 124 -90.04 38.99 7.28
CA GLN A 124 -89.18 40.13 6.93
C GLN A 124 -89.90 41.10 5.98
N ARG A 125 -89.60 42.40 6.09
CA ARG A 125 -90.05 43.44 5.16
C ARG A 125 -89.01 44.57 4.99
N GLU A 126 -88.78 45.03 3.76
CA GLU A 126 -87.79 46.05 3.41
C GLU A 126 -86.40 45.75 4.01
N GLY A 127 -86.01 44.47 4.01
CA GLY A 127 -84.77 44.00 4.64
C GLY A 127 -84.78 43.93 6.18
N HIS A 128 -85.84 44.36 6.86
CA HIS A 128 -85.95 44.33 8.31
C HIS A 128 -86.96 43.26 8.78
N TRP A 129 -86.59 42.45 9.78
CA TRP A 129 -87.56 41.58 10.45
C TRP A 129 -88.63 42.44 11.11
N LEU A 130 -89.90 42.20 10.79
CA LEU A 130 -91.01 42.98 11.34
C LEU A 130 -90.95 42.92 12.87
N HIS A 131 -90.79 44.04 13.58
CA HIS A 131 -90.47 44.06 15.01
C HIS A 131 -91.52 43.44 15.97
N ARG A 132 -92.61 42.84 15.44
CA ARG A 132 -93.74 42.36 16.21
C ARG A 132 -93.99 40.88 15.92
N PRO A 133 -93.92 40.00 16.93
CA PRO A 133 -94.33 38.61 16.80
C PRO A 133 -95.75 38.52 16.23
N GLY A 134 -95.96 37.65 15.23
CA GLY A 134 -97.25 37.46 14.58
C GLY A 134 -97.67 38.55 13.58
N ALA A 135 -96.76 39.41 13.10
CA ALA A 135 -97.06 40.36 12.03
C ALA A 135 -97.09 39.71 10.63
N ALA A 136 -98.05 40.11 9.77
CA ALA A 136 -98.19 39.66 8.38
C ALA A 136 -97.87 40.78 7.36
N PRO A 137 -97.44 40.46 6.12
CA PRO A 137 -97.24 41.46 5.07
C PRO A 137 -98.57 42.12 4.64
N GLY A 138 -98.71 43.45 4.79
CA GLY A 138 -99.93 44.17 4.40
C GLY A 138 -99.97 45.65 4.85
N ARG A 139 -101.06 46.37 4.51
CA ARG A 139 -101.26 47.77 4.96
C ARG A 139 -101.74 47.79 6.41
N GLN A 140 -100.88 48.33 7.28
CA GLN A 140 -100.90 48.37 8.76
C GLN A 140 -100.23 47.13 9.39
N ASP A 141 -99.07 47.35 10.03
CA ASP A 141 -98.40 46.38 10.93
C ASP A 141 -99.36 46.01 12.07
N GLN A 142 -100.20 45.00 11.85
CA GLN A 142 -101.00 44.37 12.88
C GLN A 142 -100.20 43.18 13.41
N GLY A 143 -99.83 43.23 14.69
CA GLY A 143 -98.94 42.32 15.41
C GLY A 143 -98.87 42.78 16.87
N VAL A 144 -98.21 42.03 17.77
CA VAL A 144 -98.11 42.41 19.20
C VAL A 144 -97.56 43.83 19.35
N SER A 145 -98.26 44.73 20.06
CA SER A 145 -97.81 46.12 20.18
C SER A 145 -96.43 46.24 20.86
N PRO A 146 -95.57 47.23 20.50
CA PRO A 146 -94.24 47.37 21.12
C PRO A 146 -94.27 47.51 22.64
N SER A 147 -95.22 48.28 23.17
CA SER A 147 -95.41 48.42 24.63
C SER A 147 -95.86 47.12 25.29
N ALA A 148 -96.66 46.30 24.61
CA ALA A 148 -97.07 44.99 25.13
C ALA A 148 -95.91 44.01 25.13
N TRP A 149 -95.09 44.02 24.08
CA TRP A 149 -93.87 43.22 24.00
C TRP A 149 -92.86 43.60 25.09
N GLU A 150 -92.62 44.90 25.31
CA GLU A 150 -91.78 45.38 26.43
C GLU A 150 -92.30 44.94 27.80
N GLN A 151 -93.63 44.93 28.00
CA GLN A 151 -94.25 44.44 29.23
C GLN A 151 -94.10 42.93 29.41
N LEU A 152 -94.25 42.14 28.35
CA LEU A 152 -94.05 40.69 28.36
C LEU A 152 -92.58 40.34 28.66
N VAL A 153 -91.64 40.98 27.96
CA VAL A 153 -90.20 40.80 28.20
C VAL A 153 -89.83 41.25 29.62
N GLY A 154 -90.35 42.40 30.06
CA GLY A 154 -90.13 42.90 31.42
C GLY A 154 -90.75 42.00 32.51
N LEU A 155 -91.85 41.31 32.22
CA LEU A 155 -92.42 40.28 33.09
C LEU A 155 -91.47 39.09 33.17
N LEU A 156 -91.00 38.57 32.04
CA LEU A 156 -90.12 37.40 31.95
C LEU A 156 -88.78 37.60 32.66
N VAL A 157 -88.11 38.75 32.43
CA VAL A 157 -86.80 39.08 33.03
C VAL A 157 -86.85 39.21 34.57
N ARG A 158 -88.05 39.42 35.14
CA ARG A 158 -88.25 39.49 36.59
C ARG A 158 -88.62 38.14 37.22
N GLN A 159 -88.91 37.10 36.42
CA GLN A 159 -89.18 35.78 36.95
C GLN A 159 -87.87 35.09 37.32
N PRO A 160 -87.71 34.51 38.53
CA PRO A 160 -86.48 33.83 38.92
C PRO A 160 -86.05 32.69 37.97
N TYR A 161 -87.04 31.95 37.44
CA TYR A 161 -86.83 30.86 36.50
C TYR A 161 -88.04 30.72 35.56
N ALA A 162 -87.80 30.56 34.26
CA ALA A 162 -88.82 30.31 33.25
C ALA A 162 -88.32 29.31 32.19
N VAL A 163 -89.20 28.41 31.73
CA VAL A 163 -88.89 27.39 30.72
C VAL A 163 -89.91 27.45 29.58
N ILE A 164 -89.44 27.41 28.34
CA ILE A 164 -90.26 27.41 27.14
C ILE A 164 -89.85 26.18 26.31
N ARG A 165 -90.70 25.17 26.25
CA ARG A 165 -90.45 23.89 25.54
C ARG A 165 -91.14 23.85 24.19
N ASP A 166 -90.57 23.06 23.29
CA ASP A 166 -91.17 22.73 21.99
C ASP A 166 -91.50 23.99 21.14
N VAL A 167 -90.56 24.92 21.12
CA VAL A 167 -90.67 26.17 20.35
C VAL A 167 -90.38 25.89 18.88
N HIS A 168 -91.32 26.29 18.03
CA HIS A 168 -91.27 26.24 16.58
C HIS A 168 -91.30 27.66 16.04
N ILE A 169 -90.16 28.17 15.57
CA ILE A 169 -90.09 29.50 14.96
C ILE A 169 -89.84 29.34 13.46
N THR A 170 -90.78 29.78 12.64
CA THR A 170 -90.58 29.87 11.18
C THR A 170 -90.29 31.32 10.79
N LEU A 171 -89.06 31.60 10.39
CA LEU A 171 -88.63 32.89 9.86
C LEU A 171 -88.84 32.91 8.34
N ILE A 172 -89.67 33.82 7.85
CA ILE A 172 -90.04 33.92 6.43
C ILE A 172 -89.42 35.21 5.86
N PRO A 173 -88.27 35.12 5.16
CA PRO A 173 -87.63 36.28 4.56
C PRO A 173 -88.42 36.83 3.36
N GLU A 174 -88.12 38.06 2.91
CA GLU A 174 -88.74 38.62 1.69
C GLU A 174 -88.26 37.91 0.41
N GLN A 175 -87.02 37.40 0.44
CA GLN A 175 -86.36 36.65 -0.62
C GLN A 175 -85.58 35.50 0.04
N GLY A 176 -85.59 34.32 -0.56
CA GLY A 176 -84.91 33.14 -0.02
C GLY A 176 -85.85 32.08 0.57
N VAL A 177 -85.26 31.09 1.23
CA VAL A 177 -85.96 29.95 1.83
C VAL A 177 -86.39 30.32 3.26
N PRO A 178 -87.60 29.95 3.72
CA PRO A 178 -87.97 30.09 5.13
C PRO A 178 -87.02 29.30 6.03
N LEU A 179 -86.56 29.89 7.13
CA LEU A 179 -85.72 29.23 8.13
C LEU A 179 -86.59 28.69 9.25
N VAL A 180 -86.44 27.41 9.61
CA VAL A 180 -87.24 26.78 10.66
C VAL A 180 -86.35 26.43 11.84
N ILE A 181 -86.67 26.99 13.00
CA ILE A 181 -86.04 26.67 14.28
C ILE A 181 -86.97 25.70 15.02
N THR A 182 -86.63 24.41 15.07
CA THR A 182 -87.49 23.38 15.68
C THR A 182 -86.74 22.09 16.03
N PRO A 183 -87.10 21.40 17.14
CA PRO A 183 -87.74 21.96 18.34
C PRO A 183 -86.72 22.81 19.10
N ALA A 184 -87.16 23.93 19.66
CA ALA A 184 -86.33 24.77 20.53
C ALA A 184 -86.81 24.69 21.99
N ASP A 185 -85.91 24.32 22.90
CA ASP A 185 -86.12 24.37 24.35
C ASP A 185 -85.31 25.55 24.91
N LEU A 186 -86.00 26.50 25.54
CA LEU A 186 -85.41 27.72 26.11
C LEU A 186 -85.58 27.74 27.62
N GLU A 187 -84.52 28.06 28.33
CA GLU A 187 -84.48 28.25 29.78
C GLU A 187 -83.98 29.67 30.09
N LEU A 188 -84.67 30.36 30.98
CA LEU A 188 -84.35 31.70 31.44
C LEU A 188 -84.15 31.67 32.96
N GLU A 189 -82.93 31.95 33.40
CA GLU A 189 -82.53 32.08 34.81
C GLU A 189 -82.24 33.56 35.11
N ASN A 190 -82.94 34.16 36.07
CA ASN A 190 -82.73 35.56 36.43
C ASN A 190 -82.34 35.73 37.90
N ALA A 191 -81.27 36.48 38.13
CA ALA A 191 -80.81 36.94 39.44
C ALA A 191 -80.76 38.49 39.46
N PRO A 192 -80.63 39.15 40.62
CA PRO A 192 -80.67 40.62 40.70
C PRO A 192 -79.63 41.39 39.88
N GLN A 193 -78.53 40.74 39.48
CA GLN A 193 -77.43 41.36 38.73
C GLN A 193 -77.01 40.57 37.49
N GLU A 194 -77.62 39.42 37.23
CA GLU A 194 -77.19 38.50 36.18
C GLU A 194 -78.42 37.81 35.59
N HIS A 195 -78.51 37.81 34.27
CA HIS A 195 -79.60 37.19 33.52
C HIS A 195 -79.00 36.22 32.52
N ARG A 196 -79.50 34.98 32.50
CA ARG A 196 -79.03 33.92 31.61
C ARG A 196 -80.19 33.36 30.81
N LEU A 197 -80.08 33.43 29.50
CA LEU A 197 -80.96 32.75 28.55
C LEU A 197 -80.17 31.62 27.88
N SER A 198 -80.59 30.38 28.03
CA SER A 198 -79.95 29.23 27.37
C SER A 198 -80.96 28.38 26.65
N GLY A 199 -80.52 27.59 25.67
CA GLY A 199 -81.40 26.67 24.99
C GLY A 199 -80.71 25.74 24.01
N LEU A 200 -81.49 24.77 23.55
CA LEU A 200 -81.18 23.85 22.48
C LEU A 200 -82.16 24.13 21.35
N PHE A 201 -81.69 24.25 20.11
CA PHE A 201 -82.57 24.24 18.94
C PHE A 201 -81.91 23.53 17.76
N ARG A 202 -82.70 23.07 16.80
CA ARG A 202 -82.17 22.63 15.49
C ARG A 202 -82.59 23.58 14.39
N MET A 203 -81.70 23.73 13.40
CA MET A 203 -81.95 24.51 12.18
C MET A 203 -81.61 23.62 10.97
N PRO A 204 -82.60 22.88 10.42
CA PRO A 204 -82.38 21.96 9.30
C PRO A 204 -81.82 22.63 8.03
N GLU A 205 -82.01 23.94 7.89
CA GLU A 205 -81.49 24.72 6.76
C GLU A 205 -79.99 25.03 6.85
N LEU A 206 -79.33 24.76 7.99
CA LEU A 206 -77.89 24.96 8.19
C LEU A 206 -77.07 23.65 8.10
N GLY A 207 -77.73 22.50 7.97
CA GLY A 207 -77.11 21.17 7.93
C GLY A 207 -78.16 20.08 8.22
N ALA A 208 -77.91 18.85 7.78
CA ALA A 208 -78.92 17.77 7.81
C ALA A 208 -79.48 17.44 9.21
N ASP A 209 -78.75 17.77 10.28
CA ASP A 209 -79.17 17.60 11.69
C ASP A 209 -78.57 18.65 12.66
N ALA A 210 -78.17 19.84 12.17
CA ALA A 210 -77.39 20.82 12.92
C ALA A 210 -78.07 21.23 14.25
N GLY A 211 -77.55 20.68 15.36
CA GLY A 211 -77.98 20.98 16.72
C GLY A 211 -77.21 22.18 17.25
N VAL A 212 -77.93 23.19 17.74
CA VAL A 212 -77.35 24.42 18.28
C VAL A 212 -77.67 24.52 19.78
N HIS A 213 -76.63 24.48 20.60
CA HIS A 213 -76.70 24.81 22.01
C HIS A 213 -76.25 26.25 22.18
N PHE A 214 -76.99 27.07 22.93
CA PHE A 214 -76.58 28.45 23.17
C PHE A 214 -76.83 28.88 24.61
N ALA A 215 -76.04 29.83 25.09
CA ALA A 215 -76.31 30.57 26.31
C ALA A 215 -75.91 32.05 26.15
N ILE A 216 -76.72 32.94 26.69
CA ILE A 216 -76.51 34.38 26.70
C ILE A 216 -76.58 34.84 28.15
N GLU A 217 -75.49 35.33 28.69
CA GLU A 217 -75.41 35.88 30.05
C GLU A 217 -75.19 37.40 29.98
N THR A 218 -75.90 38.18 30.79
CA THR A 218 -75.73 39.63 30.84
C THR A 218 -75.87 40.22 32.23
N ASP A 219 -75.07 41.27 32.50
CA ASP A 219 -75.22 42.11 33.67
C ASP A 219 -76.05 43.36 33.31
N LEU A 220 -77.36 43.37 33.63
CA LEU A 220 -78.21 44.55 33.41
C LEU A 220 -77.91 45.72 34.38
N ALA A 221 -76.64 45.90 34.77
CA ALA A 221 -76.15 46.97 35.63
C ALA A 221 -76.20 48.36 34.97
N THR A 222 -76.31 48.42 33.64
CA THR A 222 -76.41 49.67 32.87
C THR A 222 -77.87 50.06 32.59
N SER A 223 -78.17 51.36 32.62
CA SER A 223 -79.52 51.87 32.26
C SER A 223 -79.88 51.70 30.78
N ASP A 224 -78.87 51.43 29.95
CA ASP A 224 -79.00 51.12 28.52
C ASP A 224 -78.64 49.63 28.34
N PRO A 225 -79.62 48.74 28.13
CA PRO A 225 -79.38 47.31 27.96
C PRO A 225 -78.43 47.01 26.81
N LEU A 226 -78.38 47.84 25.76
CA LEU A 226 -77.52 47.62 24.60
C LEU A 226 -76.03 47.89 24.89
N LYS A 227 -75.71 48.46 26.06
CA LYS A 227 -74.33 48.73 26.50
C LYS A 227 -73.87 47.83 27.65
N ALA A 228 -74.73 46.95 28.14
CA ALA A 228 -74.39 45.94 29.14
C ALA A 228 -73.29 45.01 28.62
N ARG A 229 -72.65 44.26 29.53
CA ARG A 229 -71.75 43.18 29.11
C ARG A 229 -72.60 41.97 28.73
N TYR A 230 -72.33 41.39 27.57
CA TYR A 230 -72.95 40.15 27.12
C TYR A 230 -71.88 39.10 26.92
N ARG A 231 -72.05 37.95 27.58
CA ARG A 231 -71.27 36.73 27.35
C ARG A 231 -72.14 35.78 26.55
N PHE A 232 -71.70 35.45 25.34
CA PHE A 232 -72.36 34.50 24.46
C PHE A 232 -71.59 33.18 24.47
N TYR A 233 -72.32 32.08 24.52
CA TYR A 233 -71.85 30.73 24.28
C TYR A 233 -72.70 30.12 23.18
N LEU A 234 -72.04 29.46 22.22
CA LEU A 234 -72.68 28.81 21.09
C LEU A 234 -71.91 27.54 20.75
N GLN A 235 -72.56 26.38 20.75
CA GLN A 235 -72.00 25.12 20.26
C GLN A 235 -72.89 24.62 19.12
N VAL A 236 -72.29 24.31 17.98
CA VAL A 236 -72.96 23.79 16.80
C VAL A 236 -72.19 22.58 16.27
N GLU A 237 -72.92 21.53 15.96
CA GLU A 237 -72.41 20.28 15.37
C GLU A 237 -72.97 20.13 13.94
N ASP A 238 -72.20 19.51 13.04
CA ASP A 238 -72.61 19.18 11.66
C ASP A 238 -73.04 20.39 10.78
N LEU A 239 -72.36 21.55 10.86
CA LEU A 239 -72.67 22.71 10.01
C LEU A 239 -72.28 22.47 8.55
N GLY A 240 -73.24 22.64 7.64
CA GLY A 240 -73.08 22.51 6.20
C GLY A 240 -72.65 23.81 5.48
N PRO A 241 -72.37 23.73 4.17
CA PRO A 241 -71.96 24.88 3.35
C PRO A 241 -73.06 25.94 3.20
N GLU A 242 -74.33 25.59 3.49
CA GLU A 242 -75.49 26.47 3.43
C GLU A 242 -75.34 27.71 4.33
N LEU A 243 -74.61 27.61 5.44
CA LEU A 243 -74.30 28.73 6.33
C LEU A 243 -73.62 29.89 5.57
N PHE A 244 -72.65 29.58 4.69
CA PHE A 244 -71.92 30.59 3.94
C PHE A 244 -72.80 31.25 2.88
N GLN A 245 -73.70 30.48 2.26
CA GLN A 245 -74.70 31.00 1.34
C GLN A 245 -75.68 31.95 2.06
N MET A 246 -76.07 31.62 3.30
CA MET A 246 -76.93 32.48 4.13
C MET A 246 -76.25 33.79 4.52
N LEU A 247 -74.93 33.77 4.76
CA LEU A 247 -74.15 34.94 5.13
C LEU A 247 -73.72 35.81 3.93
N GLU A 248 -74.15 35.47 2.71
CA GLU A 248 -73.71 36.11 1.46
C GLU A 248 -72.17 36.11 1.32
N LEU A 249 -71.52 35.12 1.93
CA LEU A 249 -70.10 34.90 1.78
C LEU A 249 -69.91 34.05 0.51
N GLU A 250 -68.93 34.39 -0.33
CA GLU A 250 -68.62 33.68 -1.58
C GLU A 250 -67.45 32.67 -1.44
N PRO A 251 -67.41 31.73 -0.47
CA PRO A 251 -66.59 30.55 -0.67
C PRO A 251 -67.42 29.57 -1.51
N GLU A 252 -66.96 29.28 -2.72
CA GLU A 252 -67.56 28.22 -3.54
C GLU A 252 -67.29 26.88 -2.84
N LEU A 253 -68.16 26.42 -1.93
CA LEU A 253 -68.04 25.16 -1.18
C LEU A 253 -69.01 24.11 -1.75
N ALA A 254 -68.49 22.95 -2.13
CA ALA A 254 -69.24 21.78 -2.57
C ALA A 254 -69.67 20.88 -1.40
N ALA A 255 -68.85 20.77 -0.34
CA ALA A 255 -69.18 20.04 0.88
C ALA A 255 -68.46 20.65 2.09
N LEU A 256 -69.14 20.69 3.23
CA LEU A 256 -68.60 21.12 4.50
C LEU A 256 -69.28 20.35 5.64
N ASP A 257 -68.48 19.92 6.60
CA ASP A 257 -68.91 19.47 7.92
C ASP A 257 -68.09 20.23 8.96
N LEU A 258 -68.72 21.13 9.71
CA LEU A 258 -68.07 22.07 10.63
C LEU A 258 -68.65 21.94 12.04
N ASP A 259 -67.80 21.57 12.98
CA ASP A 259 -68.03 21.65 14.42
C ASP A 259 -67.50 22.97 14.95
N LEU A 260 -68.36 23.74 15.64
CA LEU A 260 -68.04 25.06 16.15
C LEU A 260 -68.48 25.22 17.61
N GLU A 261 -67.54 25.48 18.51
CA GLU A 261 -67.82 25.93 19.88
C GLU A 261 -67.26 27.34 20.08
N LEU A 262 -68.09 28.31 20.48
CA LEU A 262 -67.78 29.73 20.43
C LEU A 262 -68.18 30.44 21.73
N TRP A 263 -67.25 31.22 22.27
CA TRP A 263 -67.46 32.14 23.39
C TRP A 263 -67.16 33.58 22.96
N ALA A 264 -68.08 34.50 23.18
CA ALA A 264 -67.88 35.91 22.87
C ALA A 264 -68.18 36.81 24.07
N ASP A 265 -67.34 37.81 24.32
CA ASP A 265 -67.56 38.85 25.31
C ASP A 265 -67.72 40.20 24.59
N VAL A 266 -68.91 40.79 24.69
CA VAL A 266 -69.25 42.07 24.07
C VAL A 266 -69.57 43.08 25.14
N ARG A 267 -68.92 44.24 25.08
CA ARG A 267 -69.15 45.35 26.02
C ARG A 267 -69.16 46.67 25.27
N ASN A 268 -70.08 47.58 25.61
CA ASN A 268 -70.23 48.87 24.90
C ASN A 268 -70.35 48.72 23.37
N GLN A 269 -71.02 47.65 22.90
CA GLN A 269 -71.15 47.34 21.46
C GLN A 269 -69.81 47.04 20.76
N GLN A 270 -68.75 46.72 21.52
CA GLN A 270 -67.45 46.30 21.00
C GLN A 270 -67.11 44.90 21.49
N LEU A 271 -66.63 44.05 20.59
CA LEU A 271 -66.12 42.73 20.90
C LEU A 271 -64.81 42.87 21.69
N GLN A 272 -64.80 42.39 22.94
CA GLN A 272 -63.63 42.40 23.81
C GLN A 272 -62.75 41.18 23.55
N SER A 273 -63.38 40.02 23.46
CA SER A 273 -62.74 38.75 23.14
C SER A 273 -63.72 37.81 22.44
N LEU A 274 -63.21 37.06 21.47
CA LEU A 274 -63.89 35.92 20.86
C LEU A 274 -62.96 34.72 20.97
N GLN A 275 -63.46 33.59 21.46
CA GLN A 275 -62.77 32.32 21.46
C GLN A 275 -63.64 31.33 20.69
N ALA A 276 -63.02 30.52 19.84
CA ALA A 276 -63.72 29.50 19.09
C ALA A 276 -62.87 28.23 19.00
N GLU A 277 -63.45 27.07 19.28
CA GLU A 277 -62.93 25.78 18.84
C GLU A 277 -63.60 25.42 17.53
N VAL A 278 -62.78 25.14 16.52
CA VAL A 278 -63.24 24.83 15.17
C VAL A 278 -62.68 23.48 14.77
N GLY A 279 -63.56 22.56 14.36
CA GLY A 279 -63.23 21.26 13.80
C GLY A 279 -63.97 21.06 12.47
N PHE A 280 -63.35 20.41 11.51
CA PHE A 280 -64.02 19.95 10.30
C PHE A 280 -63.42 18.63 9.84
N GLU A 281 -64.25 17.70 9.41
CA GLU A 281 -63.81 16.40 8.87
C GLU A 281 -63.97 16.30 7.35
N GLN A 282 -64.77 17.19 6.77
CA GLN A 282 -64.97 17.30 5.33
C GLN A 282 -64.99 18.77 4.90
N LEU A 283 -64.04 19.17 4.07
CA LEU A 283 -64.03 20.46 3.38
C LEU A 283 -63.74 20.23 1.89
N GLN A 284 -64.67 20.63 1.04
CA GLN A 284 -64.52 20.59 -0.41
C GLN A 284 -65.03 21.89 -1.03
N LEU A 285 -64.14 22.64 -1.69
CA LEU A 285 -64.45 23.74 -2.59
C LEU A 285 -65.02 23.22 -3.93
N THR A 286 -65.79 24.07 -4.61
CA THR A 286 -66.41 23.82 -5.91
C THR A 286 -65.40 23.87 -7.06
N ASP A 287 -64.33 24.65 -6.93
CA ASP A 287 -63.19 24.62 -7.85
C ASP A 287 -62.21 23.50 -7.42
N PRO A 288 -62.15 22.37 -8.15
CA PRO A 288 -61.25 21.27 -7.82
C PRO A 288 -59.79 21.59 -8.11
N ALA A 289 -59.46 22.72 -8.74
CA ALA A 289 -58.09 23.14 -9.04
C ALA A 289 -57.35 23.77 -7.84
N LEU A 290 -57.97 23.82 -6.66
CA LEU A 290 -57.34 24.32 -5.44
C LEU A 290 -57.27 23.21 -4.41
N SER A 291 -56.07 22.68 -4.16
CA SER A 291 -55.85 21.73 -3.07
C SER A 291 -56.14 22.38 -1.71
N GLN A 292 -56.91 21.69 -0.89
CA GLN A 292 -57.48 22.19 0.36
C GLN A 292 -57.42 21.12 1.45
N PRO A 293 -57.24 21.48 2.73
CA PRO A 293 -57.28 20.48 3.80
C PRO A 293 -58.64 19.77 3.80
N GLN A 294 -58.64 18.45 3.87
CA GLN A 294 -59.87 17.64 3.94
C GLN A 294 -60.48 17.72 5.35
N ALA A 295 -59.61 17.73 6.36
CA ALA A 295 -59.98 17.84 7.76
C ALA A 295 -59.03 18.82 8.46
N GLY A 296 -59.49 19.42 9.54
CA GLY A 296 -58.67 20.28 10.37
C GLY A 296 -59.30 20.61 11.71
N ARG A 297 -58.44 21.01 12.64
CA ARG A 297 -58.85 21.44 13.98
C ARG A 297 -57.96 22.58 14.46
N PHE A 298 -58.57 23.62 15.01
CA PHE A 298 -57.85 24.72 15.65
C PHE A 298 -58.70 25.44 16.69
N THR A 299 -58.04 25.97 17.72
CA THR A 299 -58.66 26.96 18.62
C THR A 299 -58.24 28.35 18.18
N ALA A 300 -59.22 29.20 17.88
CA ALA A 300 -59.04 30.59 17.53
C ALA A 300 -59.38 31.50 18.72
N ALA A 301 -58.55 32.49 19.00
CA ALA A 301 -58.83 33.56 19.94
C ALA A 301 -58.58 34.91 19.28
N LEU A 302 -59.61 35.76 19.19
CA LEU A 302 -59.50 37.14 18.75
C LEU A 302 -59.58 38.05 19.98
N LEU A 303 -58.48 38.73 20.28
CA LEU A 303 -58.34 39.61 21.44
C LEU A 303 -58.22 41.06 20.98
N GLN A 304 -58.97 41.97 21.59
CA GLN A 304 -58.80 43.40 21.36
C GLN A 304 -57.46 43.87 21.97
N ASN A 305 -56.69 44.65 21.21
CA ASN A 305 -55.48 45.31 21.69
C ASN A 305 -55.57 46.84 21.49
N ASP A 306 -54.62 47.61 22.04
CA ASP A 306 -54.62 49.08 21.96
C ASP A 306 -54.59 49.64 20.52
N GLN A 307 -54.22 48.83 19.51
CA GLN A 307 -54.00 49.25 18.13
C GLN A 307 -54.87 48.51 17.09
N GLY A 308 -55.80 47.65 17.51
CA GLY A 308 -56.60 46.79 16.64
C GLY A 308 -56.97 45.46 17.31
N TYR A 309 -56.70 44.34 16.64
CA TYR A 309 -57.02 43.01 17.12
C TYR A 309 -55.83 42.06 16.95
N GLN A 310 -55.69 41.11 17.86
CA GLN A 310 -54.73 40.01 17.77
C GLN A 310 -55.51 38.70 17.60
N LEU A 311 -55.23 38.00 16.50
CA LEU A 311 -55.71 36.65 16.25
C LEU A 311 -54.66 35.65 16.72
N GLN A 312 -55.05 34.70 17.56
CA GLN A 312 -54.22 33.59 17.99
C GLN A 312 -54.90 32.29 17.53
N LEU A 313 -54.15 31.42 16.87
CA LEU A 313 -54.61 30.09 16.44
C LEU A 313 -53.68 29.04 17.04
N GLN A 314 -54.21 28.10 17.84
CA GLN A 314 -53.39 27.07 18.51
C GLN A 314 -54.20 25.83 18.97
N PRO A 315 -53.62 24.62 18.89
CA PRO A 315 -52.75 24.20 17.80
C PRO A 315 -53.57 24.15 16.49
N ILE A 316 -52.98 24.52 15.35
CA ILE A 316 -53.60 24.30 14.05
C ILE A 316 -53.16 22.93 13.55
N THR A 317 -54.10 22.03 13.29
CA THR A 317 -53.84 20.76 12.62
C THR A 317 -54.63 20.72 11.33
N LEU A 318 -53.96 20.52 10.20
CA LEU A 318 -54.55 20.42 8.87
C LEU A 318 -54.14 19.08 8.25
N VAL A 319 -55.10 18.36 7.70
CA VAL A 319 -54.87 17.07 7.05
C VAL A 319 -55.29 17.16 5.59
N HIS A 320 -54.42 16.72 4.69
CA HIS A 320 -54.71 16.61 3.26
C HIS A 320 -54.15 15.28 2.73
N GLU A 321 -55.03 14.39 2.27
CA GLU A 321 -54.69 13.02 1.89
C GLU A 321 -53.94 12.23 2.99
N GLN A 322 -52.63 12.02 2.83
CA GLN A 322 -51.74 11.37 3.80
C GLN A 322 -50.82 12.35 4.54
N ALA A 323 -50.83 13.64 4.17
CA ALA A 323 -49.99 14.66 4.77
C ALA A 323 -50.74 15.39 5.90
N GLN A 324 -50.05 15.59 7.03
CA GLN A 324 -50.55 16.37 8.16
C GLN A 324 -49.60 17.53 8.45
N LEU A 325 -50.12 18.75 8.48
CA LEU A 325 -49.41 19.95 8.92
C LEU A 325 -49.91 20.36 10.30
N THR A 326 -49.00 20.51 11.25
CA THR A 326 -49.32 20.98 12.61
C THR A 326 -48.53 22.25 12.91
N LEU A 327 -49.22 23.34 13.24
CA LEU A 327 -48.61 24.59 13.72
C LEU A 327 -48.97 24.77 15.20
N PRO A 328 -48.00 24.79 16.12
CA PRO A 328 -48.32 24.88 17.55
C PRO A 328 -49.00 26.19 17.94
N LEU A 329 -48.55 27.31 17.36
CA LEU A 329 -49.11 28.64 17.61
C LEU A 329 -48.86 29.55 16.40
N LEU A 330 -49.93 30.16 15.91
CA LEU A 330 -49.91 31.28 14.98
C LEU A 330 -50.53 32.49 15.65
N VAL A 331 -49.80 33.60 15.71
CA VAL A 331 -50.30 34.90 16.19
C VAL A 331 -50.22 35.91 15.06
N ALA A 332 -51.33 36.58 14.76
CA ALA A 332 -51.41 37.62 13.75
C ALA A 332 -51.99 38.91 14.36
N ASP A 333 -51.22 39.99 14.30
CA ASP A 333 -51.65 41.30 14.75
C ASP A 333 -52.18 42.12 13.57
N PHE A 334 -53.42 42.55 13.71
CA PHE A 334 -54.14 43.33 12.74
C PHE A 334 -54.35 44.76 13.23
N GLY A 335 -54.04 45.74 12.39
CA GLY A 335 -54.29 47.16 12.66
C GLY A 335 -55.33 47.74 11.72
N TRP A 336 -56.03 48.77 12.16
CA TRP A 336 -56.94 49.53 11.30
C TRP A 336 -56.18 50.51 10.39
N GLN A 337 -56.44 50.46 9.09
CA GLN A 337 -55.92 51.37 8.08
C GLN A 337 -57.02 51.70 7.05
N GLU A 338 -57.38 52.98 6.89
CA GLU A 338 -58.42 53.42 5.95
C GLU A 338 -59.77 52.67 6.05
N ARG A 339 -60.15 52.24 7.26
CA ARG A 339 -61.33 51.37 7.55
C ARG A 339 -61.21 49.93 7.04
N GLN A 340 -60.04 49.53 6.57
CA GLN A 340 -59.68 48.15 6.29
C GLN A 340 -58.73 47.61 7.37
N LEU A 341 -58.73 46.30 7.53
CA LEU A 341 -57.88 45.59 8.47
C LEU A 341 -56.58 45.20 7.73
N ASP A 342 -55.41 45.65 8.21
CA ASP A 342 -54.10 45.31 7.60
C ASP A 342 -53.22 44.53 8.58
N LEU A 343 -52.49 43.53 8.06
CA LEU A 343 -51.59 42.68 8.84
C LEU A 343 -50.30 43.46 9.15
N ARG A 344 -49.90 43.51 10.44
CA ARG A 344 -48.67 44.18 10.87
C ARG A 344 -47.56 43.19 11.23
N HIS A 345 -47.91 42.21 12.06
CA HIS A 345 -47.00 41.18 12.52
C HIS A 345 -47.68 39.83 12.41
N ALA A 346 -46.95 38.82 11.94
CA ALA A 346 -47.31 37.43 12.10
C ALA A 346 -46.16 36.69 12.79
N PHE A 347 -46.51 35.78 13.68
CA PHE A 347 -45.58 34.97 14.45
C PHE A 347 -46.03 33.52 14.39
N ILE A 348 -45.10 32.64 14.03
CA ILE A 348 -45.28 31.18 14.06
C ILE A 348 -44.19 30.65 14.99
N SER A 349 -44.60 29.94 16.05
CA SER A 349 -43.66 29.45 17.06
C SER A 349 -42.65 28.45 16.50
N GLU A 350 -43.14 27.55 15.66
CA GLU A 350 -42.39 26.45 15.08
C GLU A 350 -43.02 26.04 13.75
N LEU A 351 -42.19 25.81 12.74
CA LEU A 351 -42.60 25.32 11.43
C LEU A 351 -41.66 24.18 11.00
N ASP A 352 -42.20 22.96 10.98
CA ASP A 352 -41.50 21.78 10.46
C ASP A 352 -41.48 21.86 8.92
N LEU A 353 -40.28 21.99 8.35
CA LEU A 353 -40.11 22.17 6.90
C LEU A 353 -40.44 20.89 6.13
N THR A 354 -40.25 19.72 6.72
CA THR A 354 -40.56 18.44 6.09
C THR A 354 -42.07 18.20 6.05
N ALA A 355 -42.78 18.44 7.15
CA ALA A 355 -44.24 18.38 7.18
C ALA A 355 -44.86 19.44 6.23
N THR A 356 -44.25 20.63 6.17
CA THR A 356 -44.69 21.72 5.28
C THR A 356 -44.46 21.37 3.81
N GLU A 357 -43.31 20.81 3.44
CA GLU A 357 -43.04 20.36 2.07
C GLU A 357 -43.98 19.21 1.67
N ALA A 358 -44.19 18.22 2.53
CA ALA A 358 -45.10 17.12 2.27
C ALA A 358 -46.55 17.59 2.08
N TRP A 359 -46.98 18.58 2.86
CA TRP A 359 -48.32 19.16 2.75
C TRP A 359 -48.47 20.05 1.50
N LEU A 360 -47.50 20.93 1.23
CA LEU A 360 -47.51 21.82 0.04
C LEU A 360 -47.27 21.06 -1.26
N GLY A 361 -46.55 19.94 -1.23
CA GLY A 361 -46.25 19.12 -2.40
C GLY A 361 -47.48 18.45 -3.01
N VAL A 362 -48.53 18.25 -2.21
CA VAL A 362 -49.85 17.79 -2.69
C VAL A 362 -50.75 18.98 -3.04
N ALA A 363 -50.34 20.20 -2.66
CA ALA A 363 -51.00 21.47 -2.95
C ALA A 363 -50.32 22.30 -4.05
N GLU A 364 -49.96 21.65 -5.17
CA GLU A 364 -49.15 22.25 -6.25
C GLU A 364 -49.74 23.51 -6.89
N ASP A 365 -51.06 23.71 -6.79
CA ASP A 365 -51.78 24.84 -7.40
C ASP A 365 -51.56 26.16 -6.63
N ILE A 366 -51.14 26.08 -5.36
CA ILE A 366 -50.81 27.25 -4.52
C ILE A 366 -49.36 27.67 -4.81
N ALA A 367 -49.17 28.50 -5.83
CA ALA A 367 -47.86 29.02 -6.27
C ALA A 367 -46.93 27.95 -6.90
N PRO A 368 -47.19 27.52 -8.15
CA PRO A 368 -46.56 26.34 -8.76
C PRO A 368 -45.04 26.45 -8.91
N ASN A 369 -44.50 27.66 -9.11
CA ASN A 369 -43.05 27.85 -9.20
C ASN A 369 -42.35 27.70 -7.84
N PHE A 370 -43.01 28.07 -6.75
CA PHE A 370 -42.48 27.93 -5.39
C PHE A 370 -42.54 26.46 -4.96
N VAL A 371 -43.65 25.77 -5.22
CA VAL A 371 -43.78 24.33 -4.94
C VAL A 371 -42.77 23.51 -5.74
N LYS A 372 -42.59 23.78 -7.04
CA LYS A 372 -41.54 23.13 -7.84
C LYS A 372 -40.14 23.34 -7.26
N LEU A 373 -39.84 24.54 -6.76
CA LEU A 373 -38.57 24.83 -6.11
C LEU A 373 -38.45 24.06 -4.78
N LEU A 374 -39.49 24.03 -3.95
CA LEU A 374 -39.53 23.25 -2.71
C LEU A 374 -39.35 21.75 -2.95
N GLN A 375 -40.01 21.18 -3.96
CA GLN A 375 -39.87 19.76 -4.33
C GLN A 375 -38.45 19.41 -4.83
N GLN A 376 -37.75 20.38 -5.43
CA GLN A 376 -36.34 20.21 -5.84
C GLN A 376 -35.38 20.33 -4.66
N LEU A 377 -35.56 21.36 -3.83
CA LEU A 377 -34.72 21.63 -2.66
C LEU A 377 -34.99 20.67 -1.49
N LYS A 378 -36.20 20.10 -1.39
CA LYS A 378 -36.68 19.25 -0.29
C LYS A 378 -36.21 19.74 1.09
N PRO A 379 -36.61 20.97 1.49
CA PRO A 379 -36.15 21.52 2.75
C PRO A 379 -36.61 20.64 3.91
N ARG A 380 -35.73 20.51 4.90
CA ARG A 380 -35.95 19.72 6.11
C ARG A 380 -35.42 20.45 7.33
N GLY A 381 -35.76 19.97 8.52
CA GLY A 381 -35.47 20.65 9.79
C GLY A 381 -36.59 21.59 10.20
N VAL A 382 -36.32 22.46 11.15
CA VAL A 382 -37.34 23.26 11.83
C VAL A 382 -36.98 24.74 11.79
N LEU A 383 -37.95 25.59 11.46
CA LEU A 383 -37.85 27.04 11.68
C LEU A 383 -38.53 27.39 13.01
N ARG A 384 -37.77 27.92 13.96
CA ARG A 384 -38.29 28.38 15.25
C ARG A 384 -38.47 29.89 15.25
N GLN A 385 -39.46 30.38 16.00
CA GLN A 385 -39.75 31.80 16.18
C GLN A 385 -39.85 32.59 14.86
N LEU A 386 -40.50 32.03 13.85
CA LEU A 386 -40.69 32.69 12.56
C LEU A 386 -41.56 33.93 12.74
N ARG A 387 -40.96 35.11 12.53
CA ARG A 387 -41.62 36.42 12.59
C ARG A 387 -41.65 37.02 11.20
N LEU A 388 -42.84 37.44 10.80
CA LEU A 388 -43.08 38.23 9.60
C LEU A 388 -43.52 39.62 10.06
N LYS A 389 -42.82 40.65 9.60
CA LYS A 389 -43.15 42.05 9.91
C LYS A 389 -43.31 42.84 8.63
N LYS A 390 -44.52 43.37 8.44
CA LYS A 390 -44.85 44.32 7.37
C LYS A 390 -44.73 45.74 7.93
N PRO A 391 -43.90 46.62 7.34
CA PRO A 391 -43.83 48.01 7.77
C PRO A 391 -45.18 48.73 7.67
N VAL A 392 -45.46 49.65 8.59
CA VAL A 392 -46.67 50.47 8.55
C VAL A 392 -46.65 51.33 7.29
N ASN A 393 -47.71 51.25 6.46
CA ASN A 393 -47.80 51.83 5.11
C ASN A 393 -46.83 51.23 4.06
N GLY A 394 -46.20 50.09 4.35
CA GLY A 394 -45.32 49.39 3.41
C GLY A 394 -46.09 48.46 2.47
N ASN A 395 -45.49 48.15 1.33
CA ASN A 395 -46.00 47.12 0.42
C ASN A 395 -45.58 45.73 0.92
N TRP A 396 -46.18 44.68 0.35
CA TRP A 396 -45.72 43.29 0.58
C TRP A 396 -44.26 43.07 0.17
N SER A 397 -43.70 43.96 -0.67
CA SER A 397 -42.29 43.96 -1.02
C SER A 397 -41.35 44.30 0.14
N ASP A 398 -41.83 45.05 1.13
CA ASP A 398 -41.04 45.54 2.26
C ASP A 398 -41.11 44.59 3.47
N LEU A 399 -41.70 43.40 3.28
CA LEU A 399 -41.85 42.39 4.31
C LEU A 399 -40.47 41.93 4.80
N THR A 400 -40.29 41.93 6.11
CA THR A 400 -39.10 41.36 6.76
C THR A 400 -39.45 40.05 7.46
N LEU A 401 -38.58 39.06 7.29
CA LEU A 401 -38.66 37.72 7.86
C LEU A 401 -37.47 37.51 8.81
N SER A 402 -37.74 36.97 10.00
CA SER A 402 -36.70 36.47 10.88
C SER A 402 -37.08 35.12 11.46
N ALA A 403 -36.13 34.18 11.52
CA ALA A 403 -36.33 32.86 12.12
C ALA A 403 -35.04 32.32 12.74
N GLU A 404 -35.17 31.41 13.69
CA GLU A 404 -34.07 30.55 14.16
C GLU A 404 -34.11 29.26 13.33
N LEU A 405 -32.97 28.91 12.71
CA LEU A 405 -32.79 27.68 11.96
C LEU A 405 -32.34 26.58 12.92
N ASP A 406 -33.02 25.44 12.91
CA ASP A 406 -32.68 24.26 13.72
C ASP A 406 -32.55 23.03 12.80
N GLU A 407 -31.30 22.55 12.65
CA GLU A 407 -30.91 21.44 11.77
C GLU A 407 -31.49 21.52 10.35
N VAL A 408 -31.55 22.73 9.78
CA VAL A 408 -32.12 22.95 8.45
C VAL A 408 -31.25 22.30 7.38
N GLY A 409 -31.88 21.61 6.44
CA GLY A 409 -31.19 21.02 5.29
C GLY A 409 -31.91 21.28 3.98
N VAL A 410 -31.14 21.31 2.89
CA VAL A 410 -31.62 21.47 1.51
C VAL A 410 -30.76 20.62 0.57
N ASN A 411 -31.37 20.09 -0.48
CA ASN A 411 -30.68 19.39 -1.57
C ASN A 411 -29.92 20.36 -2.48
N GLY A 412 -28.90 19.83 -3.16
CA GLY A 412 -28.13 20.59 -4.15
C GLY A 412 -28.97 20.96 -5.37
N TRP A 413 -28.75 22.18 -5.89
CA TRP A 413 -29.53 22.75 -6.98
C TRP A 413 -28.66 23.61 -7.90
N HIS A 414 -28.60 23.30 -9.19
CA HIS A 414 -27.86 24.04 -10.23
C HIS A 414 -26.42 24.44 -9.81
N GLY A 415 -25.64 23.49 -9.31
CA GLY A 415 -24.26 23.71 -8.86
C GLY A 415 -24.11 24.24 -7.43
N ALA A 416 -25.20 24.66 -6.77
CA ALA A 416 -25.19 24.94 -5.33
C ALA A 416 -25.08 23.63 -4.51
N PRO A 417 -24.41 23.65 -3.35
CA PRO A 417 -24.24 22.45 -2.55
C PRO A 417 -25.55 22.01 -1.90
N ALA A 418 -25.67 20.70 -1.68
CA ALA A 418 -26.56 20.17 -0.66
C ALA A 418 -25.98 20.53 0.71
N LEU A 419 -26.84 20.99 1.62
CA LEU A 419 -26.47 21.40 2.97
C LEU A 419 -27.37 20.67 3.97
N GLU A 420 -26.80 20.21 5.08
CA GLU A 420 -27.56 19.58 6.16
C GLU A 420 -27.02 20.07 7.51
N GLY A 421 -27.88 20.14 8.54
CA GLY A 421 -27.48 20.60 9.87
C GLY A 421 -27.31 22.12 10.02
N VAL A 422 -27.83 22.93 9.10
CA VAL A 422 -27.74 24.40 9.16
C VAL A 422 -28.55 24.92 10.35
N SER A 423 -27.84 25.44 11.35
CA SER A 423 -28.42 26.01 12.57
C SER A 423 -27.92 27.43 12.76
N GLY A 424 -28.76 28.33 13.26
CA GLY A 424 -28.40 29.74 13.44
C GLY A 424 -29.55 30.72 13.28
N GLU A 425 -29.26 31.98 12.94
CA GLU A 425 -30.26 33.03 12.75
C GLU A 425 -30.44 33.35 11.26
N LEU A 426 -31.69 33.41 10.80
CA LEU A 426 -32.09 33.87 9.47
C LEU A 426 -32.75 35.25 9.58
N LEU A 427 -32.26 36.21 8.80
CA LEU A 427 -32.87 37.52 8.59
C LEU A 427 -32.99 37.76 7.09
N ALA A 428 -34.21 37.98 6.57
CA ALA A 428 -34.42 38.14 5.13
C ALA A 428 -35.54 39.15 4.81
N ASN A 429 -35.50 39.68 3.59
CA ASN A 429 -36.61 40.33 2.91
C ASN A 429 -36.61 39.87 1.44
N LEU A 430 -37.37 40.52 0.55
CA LEU A 430 -37.42 40.11 -0.86
C LEU A 430 -36.13 40.38 -1.66
N ASP A 431 -35.30 41.32 -1.20
CA ASP A 431 -34.11 41.77 -1.93
C ASP A 431 -32.80 41.28 -1.30
N ALA A 432 -32.79 40.88 -0.03
CA ALA A 432 -31.57 40.48 0.66
C ALA A 432 -31.85 39.53 1.82
N GLY A 433 -30.82 38.80 2.23
CA GLY A 433 -30.85 38.08 3.49
C GLY A 433 -29.48 37.77 4.05
N LEU A 434 -29.48 37.37 5.30
CA LEU A 434 -28.33 37.05 6.13
C LEU A 434 -28.66 35.80 6.94
N ILE A 435 -27.79 34.79 6.84
CA ILE A 435 -27.74 33.66 7.75
C ILE A 435 -26.50 33.81 8.61
N ARG A 436 -26.67 33.86 9.93
CA ARG A 436 -25.58 33.73 10.90
C ARG A 436 -25.50 32.27 11.32
N LEU A 437 -24.57 31.55 10.73
CA LEU A 437 -24.37 30.12 10.94
C LEU A 437 -23.70 29.87 12.30
N ASN A 438 -24.24 28.93 13.06
CA ASN A 438 -23.65 28.39 14.27
C ASN A 438 -24.17 26.95 14.48
N SER A 439 -23.59 26.01 13.75
CA SER A 439 -23.97 24.60 13.72
C SER A 439 -23.00 23.74 14.52
N GLN A 440 -23.54 22.72 15.21
CA GLN A 440 -22.78 21.64 15.88
C GLN A 440 -22.69 20.35 15.04
N THR A 441 -23.43 20.30 13.94
CA THR A 441 -23.40 19.27 12.92
C THR A 441 -23.61 19.99 11.59
N PHE A 442 -22.72 19.81 10.63
CA PHE A 442 -22.84 20.48 9.34
C PHE A 442 -22.29 19.60 8.23
N ASP A 443 -23.17 19.21 7.31
CA ASP A 443 -22.81 18.44 6.13
C ASP A 443 -22.96 19.30 4.88
N MET A 444 -22.01 19.15 3.97
CA MET A 444 -21.98 19.87 2.71
C MET A 444 -21.53 18.93 1.60
N HIS A 445 -22.30 18.87 0.52
CA HIS A 445 -21.96 18.04 -0.63
C HIS A 445 -22.20 18.78 -1.93
N PHE A 446 -21.26 18.66 -2.86
CA PHE A 446 -21.36 19.17 -4.23
C PHE A 446 -21.39 17.99 -5.20
N PRO A 447 -22.57 17.40 -5.50
CA PRO A 447 -22.68 16.13 -6.21
C PRO A 447 -22.10 16.13 -7.63
N GLU A 448 -22.06 17.29 -8.27
CA GLU A 448 -21.55 17.43 -9.64
C GLU A 448 -20.00 17.47 -9.70
N LEU A 449 -19.36 17.94 -8.62
CA LEU A 449 -17.91 18.23 -8.55
C LEU A 449 -17.13 17.20 -7.73
N TYR A 450 -17.66 16.79 -6.58
CA TYR A 450 -16.97 15.91 -5.63
C TYR A 450 -17.72 14.58 -5.47
N PRO A 451 -17.00 13.44 -5.46
CA PRO A 451 -17.62 12.13 -5.34
C PRO A 451 -18.24 11.87 -3.96
N GLN A 452 -17.73 12.54 -2.91
CA GLN A 452 -18.17 12.38 -1.52
C GLN A 452 -18.51 13.74 -0.91
N GLY A 453 -19.39 13.73 0.10
CA GLY A 453 -19.72 14.89 0.92
C GLY A 453 -18.71 15.13 2.03
N TRP A 454 -18.79 16.30 2.64
CA TRP A 454 -17.95 16.73 3.75
C TRP A 454 -18.79 16.91 5.01
N SER A 455 -18.35 16.32 6.11
CA SER A 455 -19.02 16.38 7.41
C SER A 455 -18.16 17.13 8.43
N TYR A 456 -18.77 18.07 9.13
CA TYR A 456 -18.12 18.92 10.12
C TYR A 456 -18.84 18.88 11.48
N GLU A 457 -18.07 18.87 12.55
CA GLU A 457 -18.55 18.92 13.95
C GLU A 457 -18.86 20.36 14.38
N GLN A 458 -18.33 21.35 13.67
CA GLN A 458 -18.69 22.75 13.89
C GLN A 458 -18.61 23.53 12.60
N ALA A 459 -19.64 24.35 12.35
CA ALA A 459 -19.64 25.33 11.28
C ALA A 459 -20.15 26.69 11.79
N SER A 460 -19.42 27.76 11.50
CA SER A 460 -19.84 29.12 11.86
C SER A 460 -19.45 30.13 10.80
N GLY A 461 -20.13 31.28 10.78
CA GLY A 461 -19.85 32.38 9.85
C GLY A 461 -21.11 33.11 9.40
N GLU A 462 -20.98 34.00 8.43
CA GLU A 462 -22.11 34.75 7.88
C GLU A 462 -22.26 34.50 6.38
N ILE A 463 -23.47 34.13 5.95
CA ILE A 463 -23.83 34.00 4.54
C ILE A 463 -24.83 35.10 4.20
N ARG A 464 -24.54 35.91 3.20
CA ARG A 464 -25.39 37.01 2.74
C ARG A 464 -25.74 36.83 1.28
N TRP A 465 -26.99 37.07 0.93
CA TRP A 465 -27.40 37.27 -0.46
C TRP A 465 -28.03 38.64 -0.63
N GLN A 466 -27.82 39.23 -1.79
CA GLN A 466 -28.44 40.47 -2.20
C GLN A 466 -28.84 40.36 -3.67
N ARG A 467 -30.05 40.79 -3.98
CA ARG A 467 -30.65 40.89 -5.29
C ARG A 467 -30.79 42.36 -5.65
N ASP A 468 -30.36 42.70 -6.86
CA ASP A 468 -30.60 44.01 -7.47
C ASP A 468 -31.17 43.84 -8.88
N GLU A 469 -31.18 44.90 -9.69
CA GLU A 469 -31.67 44.82 -11.08
C GLU A 469 -30.73 44.03 -12.00
N ALA A 470 -29.44 43.91 -11.66
CA ALA A 470 -28.42 43.28 -12.49
C ALA A 470 -28.29 41.78 -12.21
N GLY A 471 -28.53 41.34 -10.97
CA GLY A 471 -28.43 39.93 -10.60
C GLY A 471 -28.55 39.66 -9.11
N ILE A 472 -27.99 38.52 -8.71
CA ILE A 472 -27.89 38.07 -7.31
C ILE A 472 -26.41 37.94 -6.96
N ARG A 473 -25.99 38.55 -5.85
CA ARG A 473 -24.68 38.31 -5.21
C ARG A 473 -24.88 37.46 -3.98
N VAL A 474 -24.15 36.36 -3.87
CA VAL A 474 -24.08 35.54 -2.64
C VAL A 474 -22.66 35.57 -2.13
N SER A 475 -22.48 35.84 -0.84
CA SER A 475 -21.17 35.93 -0.21
C SER A 475 -21.16 35.26 1.15
N GLY A 476 -20.07 34.57 1.46
CA GLY A 476 -19.80 34.00 2.78
C GLY A 476 -18.58 34.70 3.38
N GLU A 477 -18.72 35.21 4.60
CA GLU A 477 -17.66 35.89 5.36
C GLU A 477 -17.41 35.17 6.68
N GLN A 478 -16.16 35.16 7.12
CA GLN A 478 -15.74 34.55 8.39
C GLN A 478 -16.21 33.08 8.54
N LEU A 479 -16.25 32.32 7.44
CA LEU A 479 -16.64 30.92 7.49
C LEU A 479 -15.55 30.13 8.21
N GLN A 480 -15.94 29.31 9.19
CA GLN A 480 -15.06 28.42 9.91
C GLN A 480 -15.70 27.04 9.95
N LEU A 481 -14.94 26.02 9.56
CA LEU A 481 -15.36 24.62 9.50
C LEU A 481 -14.34 23.78 10.26
N HIS A 482 -14.82 22.96 11.18
CA HIS A 482 -13.96 22.14 12.04
C HIS A 482 -14.49 20.71 12.18
N ASN A 483 -13.58 19.74 12.09
CA ASN A 483 -13.77 18.36 12.51
C ASN A 483 -12.42 17.78 13.02
N GLN A 484 -12.37 16.49 13.32
CA GLN A 484 -11.17 15.83 13.85
C GLN A 484 -9.93 15.88 12.93
N GLN A 485 -10.12 16.02 11.62
CA GLN A 485 -9.05 15.96 10.62
C GLN A 485 -8.79 17.30 9.93
N THR A 486 -9.72 18.25 10.03
CA THR A 486 -9.71 19.50 9.27
C THR A 486 -10.09 20.66 10.16
N ASN A 487 -9.27 21.71 10.12
CA ASN A 487 -9.63 23.03 10.60
C ASN A 487 -9.41 24.03 9.47
N ALA A 488 -10.51 24.61 8.98
CA ALA A 488 -10.55 25.45 7.80
C ALA A 488 -11.29 26.75 8.07
N ALA A 489 -10.79 27.84 7.51
CA ALA A 489 -11.46 29.13 7.49
C ALA A 489 -11.52 29.66 6.06
N GLY A 490 -12.58 30.36 5.69
CA GLY A 490 -12.74 30.81 4.32
C GLY A 490 -13.74 31.93 4.13
N ARG A 491 -13.77 32.40 2.89
CA ARG A 491 -14.77 33.32 2.38
C ARG A 491 -14.97 33.09 0.91
N PHE A 492 -16.17 33.35 0.44
CA PHE A 492 -16.48 33.28 -0.98
C PHE A 492 -17.39 34.43 -1.38
N SER A 493 -17.37 34.77 -2.66
CA SER A 493 -18.34 35.64 -3.29
C SER A 493 -18.66 35.08 -4.67
N ILE A 494 -19.94 34.94 -4.98
CA ILE A 494 -20.43 34.57 -6.30
C ILE A 494 -21.40 35.63 -6.80
N ASP A 495 -21.12 36.15 -8.00
CA ASP A 495 -21.97 37.10 -8.70
C ASP A 495 -22.74 36.35 -9.79
N LEU A 496 -24.07 36.36 -9.72
CA LEU A 496 -25.00 35.65 -10.60
C LEU A 496 -25.87 36.67 -11.38
N PRO A 497 -25.42 37.18 -12.53
CA PRO A 497 -26.20 38.11 -13.35
C PRO A 497 -27.47 37.46 -13.91
N PHE A 498 -28.58 38.21 -14.01
CA PHE A 498 -29.79 37.70 -14.65
C PHE A 498 -29.64 37.51 -16.17
N ASP A 499 -28.79 38.31 -16.81
CA ASP A 499 -28.44 38.14 -18.23
C ASP A 499 -27.66 36.82 -18.40
N PRO A 500 -28.20 35.81 -19.12
CA PRO A 500 -27.54 34.52 -19.32
C PRO A 500 -26.27 34.61 -20.18
N GLU A 501 -26.06 35.70 -20.93
CA GLU A 501 -24.85 35.92 -21.74
C GLU A 501 -23.68 36.54 -20.95
N GLN A 502 -23.94 37.03 -19.73
CA GLN A 502 -22.90 37.56 -18.84
C GLN A 502 -22.27 36.46 -18.00
N GLN A 503 -20.95 36.52 -17.76
CA GLN A 503 -20.25 35.55 -16.93
C GLN A 503 -20.65 35.69 -15.46
N ALA A 504 -20.84 34.57 -14.77
CA ALA A 504 -20.98 34.53 -13.33
C ALA A 504 -19.61 34.24 -12.71
N ASP A 505 -19.12 35.15 -11.86
CA ASP A 505 -17.78 35.09 -11.30
C ASP A 505 -17.82 34.52 -9.87
N LEU A 506 -16.99 33.50 -9.61
CA LEU A 506 -16.74 32.95 -8.28
C LEU A 506 -15.35 33.39 -7.81
N ILE A 507 -15.28 33.95 -6.61
CA ILE A 507 -14.05 34.17 -5.85
C ILE A 507 -14.13 33.33 -4.57
N LEU A 508 -13.16 32.47 -4.36
CA LEU A 508 -13.07 31.59 -3.20
C LEU A 508 -11.68 31.71 -2.57
N MET A 509 -11.66 31.96 -1.26
CA MET A 509 -10.45 31.94 -0.44
C MET A 509 -10.64 30.96 0.70
N ILE A 510 -9.78 29.96 0.78
CA ILE A 510 -9.76 28.97 1.86
C ILE A 510 -8.38 28.98 2.49
N GLY A 511 -8.32 28.97 3.82
CA GLY A 511 -7.13 28.71 4.60
C GLY A 511 -7.37 27.48 5.48
N MET A 512 -6.36 26.65 5.65
CA MET A 512 -6.41 25.48 6.53
C MET A 512 -5.20 25.50 7.45
N THR A 513 -5.37 25.04 8.68
CA THR A 513 -4.29 24.98 9.67
C THR A 513 -4.45 23.74 10.53
N ASP A 514 -3.36 23.06 10.85
CA ASP A 514 -3.38 21.85 11.68
C ASP A 514 -4.36 20.78 11.16
N SER A 515 -4.28 20.50 9.85
CA SER A 515 -5.16 19.55 9.16
C SER A 515 -4.39 18.32 8.69
N ASP A 516 -5.08 17.20 8.52
CA ASP A 516 -4.55 15.94 8.03
C ASP A 516 -4.45 15.95 6.49
N GLY A 517 -3.23 15.90 5.96
CA GLY A 517 -2.93 15.90 4.54
C GLY A 517 -3.33 14.64 3.80
N SER A 518 -3.57 13.53 4.51
CA SER A 518 -4.14 12.32 3.90
C SER A 518 -5.54 12.57 3.31
N GLN A 519 -6.22 13.64 3.73
CA GLN A 519 -7.54 14.04 3.23
C GLN A 519 -7.49 14.78 1.88
N ALA A 520 -6.32 15.02 1.29
CA ALA A 520 -6.20 15.75 0.01
C ALA A 520 -7.12 15.22 -1.11
N PRO A 521 -7.30 13.90 -1.33
CA PRO A 521 -8.21 13.39 -2.35
C PRO A 521 -9.67 13.77 -2.11
N LEU A 522 -10.13 13.85 -0.85
CA LEU A 522 -11.50 14.22 -0.47
C LEU A 522 -11.87 15.65 -0.91
N TYR A 523 -10.89 16.55 -0.93
CA TYR A 523 -11.04 17.95 -1.32
C TYR A 523 -10.57 18.24 -2.75
N THR A 524 -10.33 17.20 -3.56
CA THR A 524 -9.88 17.35 -4.95
C THR A 524 -10.97 16.90 -5.94
N PRO A 525 -11.45 17.78 -6.83
CA PRO A 525 -12.48 17.42 -7.81
C PRO A 525 -11.89 16.62 -8.98
N GLU A 526 -12.14 15.31 -9.02
CA GLU A 526 -11.57 14.36 -9.99
C GLU A 526 -11.71 14.81 -11.46
N LYS A 527 -12.90 15.29 -11.84
CA LYS A 527 -13.21 15.68 -13.23
C LYS A 527 -12.44 16.93 -13.67
N GLU A 528 -12.15 17.84 -12.75
CA GLU A 528 -11.48 19.11 -13.05
C GLU A 528 -9.96 18.96 -13.10
N VAL A 529 -9.39 18.13 -12.21
CA VAL A 529 -7.94 17.86 -12.20
C VAL A 529 -7.51 16.74 -13.15
N GLY A 530 -8.46 15.92 -13.60
CA GLY A 530 -8.23 14.74 -14.43
C GLY A 530 -8.00 13.45 -13.63
N THR A 531 -8.50 12.34 -14.15
CA THR A 531 -8.49 11.02 -13.48
C THR A 531 -7.08 10.54 -13.12
N GLY A 532 -6.08 10.83 -13.97
CA GLY A 532 -4.70 10.45 -13.74
C GLY A 532 -4.06 11.14 -12.52
N LEU A 533 -4.26 12.46 -12.39
CA LEU A 533 -3.73 13.22 -11.26
C LEU A 533 -4.49 12.88 -9.97
N TYR A 534 -5.81 12.72 -10.03
CA TYR A 534 -6.61 12.29 -8.89
C TYR A 534 -6.17 10.91 -8.37
N SER A 535 -6.03 9.92 -9.26
CA SER A 535 -5.56 8.57 -8.92
C SER A 535 -4.11 8.55 -8.42
N TRP A 536 -3.30 9.53 -8.81
CA TRP A 536 -1.96 9.71 -8.27
C TRP A 536 -2.00 10.29 -6.86
N LEU A 537 -2.78 11.34 -6.60
CA LEU A 537 -2.94 11.94 -5.27
C LEU A 537 -3.44 10.92 -4.23
N GLU A 538 -4.47 10.14 -4.58
CA GLU A 538 -5.03 9.09 -3.71
C GLU A 538 -4.00 8.01 -3.33
N ARG A 539 -3.13 7.64 -4.27
CA ARG A 539 -2.11 6.62 -4.00
C ARG A 539 -0.86 7.20 -3.35
N ALA A 540 -0.42 8.38 -3.77
CA ALA A 540 0.85 8.95 -3.38
C ALA A 540 0.80 9.56 -1.98
N VAL A 541 -0.22 10.35 -1.65
CA VAL A 541 -0.27 11.07 -0.36
C VAL A 541 -0.82 10.15 0.73
N LYS A 542 0.07 9.52 1.52
CA LYS A 542 -0.33 8.55 2.56
C LYS A 542 -0.55 9.16 3.93
N ALA A 543 0.28 10.13 4.30
CA ALA A 543 0.21 10.83 5.56
C ALA A 543 0.91 12.20 5.46
N GLY A 544 0.62 13.09 6.39
CA GLY A 544 1.31 14.38 6.55
C GLY A 544 0.42 15.36 7.31
N ARG A 545 1.02 16.21 8.15
CA ARG A 545 0.29 17.25 8.87
C ARG A 545 0.47 18.58 8.15
N LEU A 546 -0.63 19.20 7.71
CA LEU A 546 -0.62 20.55 7.18
C LEU A 546 -0.51 21.55 8.33
N ARG A 547 0.65 22.18 8.48
CA ARG A 547 0.82 23.33 9.39
C ARG A 547 -0.07 24.49 8.95
N GLN A 548 -0.04 24.78 7.65
CA GLN A 548 -0.84 25.81 7.01
C GLN A 548 -1.03 25.49 5.53
N ALA A 549 -2.17 25.87 4.99
CA ALA A 549 -2.41 25.92 3.56
C ALA A 549 -3.34 27.07 3.20
N GLY A 550 -3.28 27.48 1.95
CA GLY A 550 -4.18 28.48 1.40
C GLY A 550 -4.50 28.23 -0.04
N MET A 551 -5.74 28.51 -0.41
CA MET A 551 -6.28 28.43 -1.77
C MET A 551 -6.93 29.76 -2.13
N LEU A 552 -6.59 30.28 -3.30
CA LEU A 552 -7.32 31.34 -3.98
C LEU A 552 -7.78 30.79 -5.33
N LEU A 553 -9.09 30.78 -5.54
CA LEU A 553 -9.72 30.45 -6.81
C LEU A 553 -10.53 31.66 -7.28
N ARG A 554 -10.27 32.09 -8.50
CA ARG A 554 -11.15 33.00 -9.23
C ARG A 554 -11.49 32.39 -10.59
N THR A 555 -12.76 32.11 -10.83
CA THR A 555 -13.21 31.46 -12.06
C THR A 555 -14.61 31.92 -12.48
N GLY A 556 -14.91 31.81 -13.77
CA GLY A 556 -16.27 31.90 -14.28
C GLY A 556 -17.02 30.58 -14.10
N THR A 557 -18.31 30.62 -13.79
CA THR A 557 -19.16 29.42 -13.58
C THR A 557 -20.06 29.08 -14.77
N ARG A 558 -20.20 29.98 -15.77
CA ARG A 558 -20.96 29.72 -17.01
C ARG A 558 -20.05 29.38 -18.19
N SER A 559 -20.52 28.44 -19.02
CA SER A 559 -19.85 28.04 -20.26
C SER A 559 -20.25 28.94 -21.43
N LEU A 560 -19.61 30.11 -21.57
CA LEU A 560 -19.95 31.15 -22.56
C LEU A 560 -19.07 31.18 -23.82
N GLY A 561 -18.46 30.05 -24.21
CA GLY A 561 -17.62 29.94 -25.42
C GLY A 561 -16.29 30.71 -25.40
N LYS A 562 -16.18 31.76 -24.56
CA LYS A 562 -14.92 32.40 -24.13
C LYS A 562 -14.64 31.95 -22.70
N SER A 563 -13.86 30.90 -22.53
CA SER A 563 -13.46 30.45 -21.20
C SER A 563 -12.55 31.52 -20.56
N SER A 564 -12.98 32.10 -19.44
CA SER A 564 -12.10 32.88 -18.58
C SER A 564 -11.09 31.92 -17.97
N THR A 565 -9.79 32.12 -18.23
CA THR A 565 -8.76 31.29 -17.60
C THR A 565 -8.87 31.42 -16.08
N PRO A 566 -9.12 30.31 -15.35
CA PRO A 566 -9.23 30.38 -13.89
C PRO A 566 -7.87 30.78 -13.31
N VAL A 567 -7.90 31.63 -12.29
CA VAL A 567 -6.72 31.92 -11.47
C VAL A 567 -6.76 30.99 -10.28
N VAL A 568 -5.78 30.09 -10.20
CA VAL A 568 -5.65 29.10 -9.12
C VAL A 568 -4.31 29.31 -8.44
N GLN A 569 -4.32 29.61 -7.16
CA GLN A 569 -3.12 29.67 -6.34
C GLN A 569 -3.34 28.82 -5.10
N LEU A 570 -2.44 27.86 -4.88
CA LEU A 570 -2.46 26.96 -3.74
C LEU A 570 -1.08 26.99 -3.09
N PHE A 571 -1.01 27.03 -1.77
CA PHE A 571 0.21 26.70 -1.05
C PHE A 571 -0.08 25.72 0.08
N PHE A 572 0.89 24.86 0.37
CA PHE A 572 0.82 23.87 1.42
C PHE A 572 2.17 23.83 2.16
N ASP A 573 2.13 23.92 3.48
CA ASP A 573 3.28 23.75 4.38
C ASP A 573 3.03 22.49 5.20
N ILE A 574 3.76 21.43 4.86
CA ILE A 574 3.48 20.05 5.28
C ILE A 574 4.67 19.53 6.09
N GLU A 575 4.39 18.89 7.21
CA GLU A 575 5.39 18.15 7.99
C GLU A 575 5.02 16.67 8.15
N ASP A 576 6.01 15.85 8.48
CA ASP A 576 5.88 14.40 8.62
C ASP A 576 5.18 13.74 7.42
N ALA A 577 5.43 14.27 6.22
CA ALA A 577 4.83 13.78 5.01
C ALA A 577 5.36 12.38 4.66
N ARG A 578 4.43 11.48 4.29
CA ARG A 578 4.73 10.18 3.70
C ARG A 578 4.16 10.12 2.29
N LEU A 579 5.04 9.96 1.30
CA LEU A 579 4.71 10.03 -0.12
C LEU A 579 5.16 8.77 -0.88
N ASP A 580 4.18 8.01 -1.38
CA ASP A 580 4.37 6.88 -2.30
C ASP A 580 4.33 7.38 -3.76
N TYR A 581 5.33 8.15 -4.15
CA TYR A 581 5.33 8.95 -5.39
C TYR A 581 5.23 8.14 -6.70
N GLN A 582 5.69 6.87 -6.71
CA GLN A 582 5.62 5.98 -7.87
C GLN A 582 5.56 4.51 -7.43
N PRO A 583 4.70 3.67 -8.04
CA PRO A 583 4.66 2.23 -7.74
C PRO A 583 6.01 1.53 -7.99
N GLY A 584 6.41 0.67 -7.06
CA GLY A 584 7.69 -0.06 -7.13
C GLY A 584 8.92 0.77 -6.74
N TRP A 585 8.73 2.02 -6.30
CA TRP A 585 9.77 2.86 -5.73
C TRP A 585 9.59 2.96 -4.21
N PRO A 586 10.68 3.14 -3.43
CA PRO A 586 10.59 3.36 -2.00
C PRO A 586 9.85 4.67 -1.70
N ALA A 587 9.09 4.68 -0.60
CA ALA A 587 8.37 5.87 -0.15
C ALA A 587 9.35 6.93 0.36
N ILE A 588 8.97 8.20 0.21
CA ILE A 588 9.58 9.29 0.97
C ILE A 588 8.88 9.33 2.34
N GLU A 589 9.66 9.39 3.41
CA GLU A 589 9.16 9.50 4.79
C GLU A 589 9.65 10.79 5.45
N GLN A 590 9.00 11.19 6.54
CA GLN A 590 9.36 12.35 7.37
C GLN A 590 9.59 13.64 6.57
N GLY A 591 8.81 13.84 5.51
CA GLY A 591 8.98 14.99 4.62
C GLY A 591 8.49 16.30 5.24
N ASP A 592 9.38 17.28 5.31
CA ASP A 592 9.06 18.70 5.53
C ASP A 592 9.09 19.42 4.17
N LEU A 593 7.90 19.74 3.67
CA LEU A 593 7.66 20.16 2.29
C LEU A 593 6.90 21.47 2.25
N PHE A 594 7.35 22.40 1.41
CA PHE A 594 6.57 23.57 1.02
C PHE A 594 6.17 23.46 -0.46
N VAL A 595 4.88 23.35 -0.72
CA VAL A 595 4.31 23.21 -2.07
C VAL A 595 3.62 24.50 -2.46
N LEU A 596 3.86 24.99 -3.67
CA LEU A 596 3.20 26.14 -4.29
C LEU A 596 2.72 25.74 -5.68
N VAL A 597 1.41 25.85 -5.90
CA VAL A 597 0.79 25.71 -7.23
C VAL A 597 0.30 27.08 -7.65
N LYS A 598 0.70 27.50 -8.85
CA LYS A 598 0.26 28.78 -9.42
C LYS A 598 -0.08 28.59 -10.88
N ASP A 599 -1.36 28.74 -11.19
CA ASP A 599 -1.94 28.50 -12.51
C ASP A 599 -1.64 27.06 -12.98
N GLN A 600 -0.69 26.87 -13.90
CA GLN A 600 -0.24 25.56 -14.40
C GLN A 600 1.18 25.18 -13.93
N GLY A 601 1.78 25.97 -13.04
CA GLY A 601 3.11 25.71 -12.48
C GLY A 601 3.05 25.07 -11.10
N LEU A 602 4.07 24.26 -10.78
CA LEU A 602 4.26 23.61 -9.48
C LEU A 602 5.69 23.89 -8.99
N ALA A 603 5.83 24.28 -7.74
CA ALA A 603 7.12 24.38 -7.06
C ALA A 603 7.01 23.69 -5.70
N ILE A 604 7.87 22.70 -5.46
CA ILE A 604 7.99 21.98 -4.20
C ILE A 604 9.39 22.24 -3.68
N ASN A 605 9.50 22.75 -2.46
CA ASN A 605 10.74 22.83 -1.73
C ASN A 605 10.76 21.74 -0.66
N ILE A 606 11.81 20.93 -0.65
CA ILE A 606 12.03 19.82 0.27
C ILE A 606 13.07 20.29 1.27
N ASN A 607 12.65 20.65 2.47
CA ASN A 607 13.55 21.13 3.53
C ASN A 607 14.28 19.96 4.20
N ARG A 608 13.57 18.85 4.38
CA ARG A 608 14.08 17.59 4.90
C ARG A 608 13.16 16.47 4.45
N ALA A 609 13.69 15.30 4.14
CA ALA A 609 12.93 14.06 4.05
C ALA A 609 13.87 12.87 4.20
N THR A 610 13.33 11.66 4.29
CA THR A 610 14.12 10.41 4.29
C THR A 610 13.69 9.51 3.15
N LEU A 611 14.65 8.89 2.47
CA LEU A 611 14.43 7.89 1.44
C LEU A 611 15.22 6.65 1.83
N LEU A 612 14.54 5.56 2.20
CA LEU A 612 15.16 4.40 2.85
C LEU A 612 15.90 4.83 4.13
N ASP A 613 17.20 4.56 4.23
CA ASP A 613 18.06 4.92 5.35
C ASP A 613 18.90 6.19 5.05
N SER A 614 18.58 6.90 3.96
CA SER A 614 19.29 8.10 3.49
C SER A 614 18.48 9.38 3.74
N ASP A 615 19.16 10.41 4.24
CA ASP A 615 18.58 11.73 4.54
C ASP A 615 18.63 12.63 3.30
N ILE A 616 17.47 13.14 2.88
CA ILE A 616 17.35 14.22 1.89
C ILE A 616 17.48 15.54 2.65
N SER A 617 18.68 16.12 2.65
CA SER A 617 18.99 17.36 3.39
C SER A 617 18.40 18.62 2.75
N SER A 618 18.20 18.60 1.44
CA SER A 618 17.50 19.63 0.68
C SER A 618 17.16 19.13 -0.71
N GLY A 619 16.12 19.70 -1.31
CA GLY A 619 15.78 19.46 -2.69
C GLY A 619 14.64 20.32 -3.17
N TRP A 620 14.38 20.28 -4.46
CA TRP A 620 13.24 20.96 -5.05
C TRP A 620 12.70 20.16 -6.24
N ALA A 621 11.40 20.29 -6.46
CA ALA A 621 10.76 19.87 -7.69
C ALA A 621 10.04 21.06 -8.32
N TYR A 622 10.24 21.29 -9.60
CA TYR A 622 9.72 22.46 -10.31
C TYR A 622 9.14 22.07 -11.67
N LEU A 623 7.90 22.45 -11.90
CA LEU A 623 7.22 22.41 -13.19
C LEU A 623 6.95 23.87 -13.60
N PRO A 624 7.69 24.41 -14.59
CA PRO A 624 7.42 25.74 -15.09
C PRO A 624 5.99 25.84 -15.65
N PRO A 625 5.26 26.96 -15.47
CA PRO A 625 3.92 27.13 -16.01
C PRO A 625 3.86 26.88 -17.53
N GLY A 626 2.97 25.98 -17.97
CA GLY A 626 2.80 25.60 -19.38
C GLY A 626 3.85 24.63 -19.93
N SER A 627 4.84 24.25 -19.12
CA SER A 627 5.78 23.17 -19.44
C SER A 627 5.14 21.81 -19.19
N ARG A 628 5.72 20.76 -19.80
CA ARG A 628 5.41 19.36 -19.49
C ARG A 628 6.66 18.63 -18.99
N GLN A 629 7.60 19.35 -18.43
CA GLN A 629 8.88 18.84 -17.98
C GLN A 629 9.04 19.17 -16.50
N LEU A 630 8.99 18.12 -15.67
CA LEU A 630 9.19 18.21 -14.24
C LEU A 630 10.68 18.06 -13.94
N GLU A 631 11.28 19.10 -13.38
CA GLU A 631 12.66 19.08 -12.92
C GLU A 631 12.70 18.78 -11.42
N ILE A 632 13.59 17.88 -11.01
CA ILE A 632 13.80 17.50 -9.61
C ILE A 632 15.30 17.54 -9.35
N GLU A 633 15.73 18.26 -8.31
CA GLU A 633 17.10 18.19 -7.81
C GLU A 633 17.10 17.94 -6.31
N THR A 634 17.90 16.98 -5.85
CA THR A 634 17.98 16.59 -4.44
C THR A 634 19.41 16.28 -4.03
N LEU A 635 19.71 16.51 -2.75
CA LEU A 635 20.95 16.11 -2.09
C LEU A 635 20.63 15.07 -1.03
N LEU A 636 21.18 13.87 -1.19
CA LEU A 636 21.01 12.74 -0.28
C LEU A 636 22.35 12.44 0.40
N ASP A 637 22.34 12.24 1.72
CA ASP A 637 23.46 11.66 2.48
C ASP A 637 22.96 10.38 3.15
N GLY A 638 23.71 9.29 3.00
CA GLY A 638 23.28 8.01 3.54
C GLY A 638 24.16 6.84 3.14
N PRO A 639 23.73 5.61 3.46
CA PRO A 639 24.50 4.42 3.13
C PRO A 639 24.42 4.11 1.63
N ALA A 640 25.56 3.78 1.01
CA ALA A 640 25.64 3.43 -0.41
C ALA A 640 24.80 2.18 -0.77
N SER A 641 24.45 1.36 0.22
CA SER A 641 23.52 0.24 0.08
C SER A 641 22.11 0.68 -0.33
N ASP A 642 21.71 1.93 -0.07
CA ASP A 642 20.41 2.43 -0.53
C ASP A 642 20.40 2.68 -2.04
N ILE A 643 21.51 3.14 -2.60
CA ILE A 643 21.69 3.25 -4.05
C ILE A 643 21.58 1.84 -4.68
N ASP A 644 22.23 0.85 -4.07
CA ASP A 644 22.16 -0.55 -4.48
C ASP A 644 20.72 -1.09 -4.43
N LYS A 645 19.99 -0.86 -3.33
CA LYS A 645 18.57 -1.22 -3.19
C LYS A 645 17.73 -0.54 -4.28
N VAL A 646 17.89 0.76 -4.53
CA VAL A 646 17.13 1.49 -5.57
C VAL A 646 17.41 0.92 -6.96
N LEU A 647 18.67 0.66 -7.31
CA LEU A 647 19.03 0.10 -8.62
C LEU A 647 18.48 -1.32 -8.84
N LYS A 648 18.33 -2.12 -7.78
CA LYS A 648 17.91 -3.53 -7.86
C LYS A 648 16.42 -3.77 -7.64
N THR A 649 15.73 -2.92 -6.89
CA THR A 649 14.33 -3.13 -6.50
C THR A 649 13.34 -2.32 -7.34
N THR A 650 13.79 -1.20 -7.92
CA THR A 650 12.96 -0.37 -8.80
C THR A 650 12.95 -0.92 -10.23
N PRO A 651 12.06 -0.43 -11.12
CA PRO A 651 12.08 -0.78 -12.54
C PRO A 651 13.42 -0.53 -13.25
N LEU A 652 14.36 0.22 -12.64
CA LEU A 652 15.74 0.37 -13.11
C LEU A 652 16.51 -0.96 -13.14
N ALA A 653 16.11 -1.96 -12.36
CA ALA A 653 16.75 -3.28 -12.35
C ALA A 653 16.78 -3.95 -13.73
N ASN A 654 15.79 -3.65 -14.58
CA ASN A 654 15.73 -4.14 -15.96
C ASN A 654 16.84 -3.55 -16.85
N LEU A 655 17.38 -2.38 -16.51
CA LEU A 655 18.46 -1.70 -17.23
C LEU A 655 19.85 -2.16 -16.77
N VAL A 656 19.97 -2.61 -15.52
CA VAL A 656 21.25 -2.94 -14.88
C VAL A 656 21.68 -4.40 -15.17
N GLY A 657 20.77 -5.28 -15.62
CA GLY A 657 21.09 -6.66 -16.03
C GLY A 657 21.26 -7.64 -14.86
N GLN A 658 21.07 -8.95 -15.11
CA GLN A 658 21.02 -9.98 -14.05
C GLN A 658 22.37 -10.19 -13.33
N GLU A 659 23.50 -9.94 -14.01
CA GLU A 659 24.83 -10.15 -13.42
C GLU A 659 25.18 -9.08 -12.38
N LEU A 660 24.82 -7.81 -12.61
CA LEU A 660 25.04 -6.72 -11.66
C LEU A 660 24.19 -6.85 -10.38
N GLN A 661 23.12 -7.66 -10.39
CA GLN A 661 22.37 -7.97 -9.16
C GLN A 661 23.20 -8.73 -8.11
N ARG A 662 24.27 -9.43 -8.53
CA ARG A 662 25.15 -10.22 -7.65
C ARG A 662 26.26 -9.39 -6.99
N TRP A 663 26.49 -8.17 -7.46
CA TRP A 663 27.47 -7.24 -6.91
C TRP A 663 26.82 -6.42 -5.80
N GLN A 664 27.51 -6.18 -4.69
CA GLN A 664 27.04 -5.40 -3.56
C GLN A 664 27.86 -4.11 -3.42
N LEU A 665 27.19 -3.03 -3.07
CA LEU A 665 27.80 -1.73 -2.78
C LEU A 665 27.42 -1.31 -1.35
N GLU A 666 28.44 -1.04 -0.54
CA GLU A 666 28.31 -0.54 0.83
C GLU A 666 29.24 0.68 1.03
N GLY A 667 29.07 1.41 2.14
CA GLY A 667 29.83 2.62 2.46
C GLY A 667 28.91 3.81 2.76
N GLN A 668 29.49 5.00 2.88
CA GLN A 668 28.75 6.26 2.99
C GLN A 668 28.80 7.00 1.64
N ALA A 669 27.67 7.53 1.18
CA ALA A 669 27.54 8.15 -0.12
C ALA A 669 26.84 9.50 -0.03
N ASP A 670 27.53 10.55 -0.46
CA ASP A 670 26.94 11.86 -0.72
C ASP A 670 26.45 11.89 -2.18
N THR A 671 25.13 11.90 -2.38
CA THR A 671 24.51 11.77 -3.70
C THR A 671 23.78 13.05 -4.10
N ARG A 672 24.15 13.59 -5.27
CA ARG A 672 23.38 14.63 -5.96
C ARG A 672 22.60 14.00 -7.11
N LEU A 673 21.27 14.03 -6.99
CA LEU A 673 20.34 13.49 -7.98
C LEU A 673 19.63 14.63 -8.68
N GLY A 674 19.74 14.67 -10.01
CA GLY A 674 18.98 15.54 -10.90
C GLY A 674 18.15 14.69 -11.86
N LEU A 675 16.84 14.91 -11.87
CA LEU A 675 15.89 14.25 -12.77
C LEU A 675 15.15 15.28 -13.59
N SER A 676 14.98 15.02 -14.87
CA SER A 676 14.11 15.78 -15.75
C SER A 676 13.12 14.82 -16.40
N ILE A 677 11.88 14.85 -15.90
CA ILE A 677 10.82 13.90 -16.25
C ILE A 677 9.85 14.57 -17.23
N PRO A 678 9.76 14.09 -18.49
CA PRO A 678 8.72 14.52 -19.41
C PRO A 678 7.37 13.90 -19.00
N LEU A 679 6.36 14.72 -18.78
CA LEU A 679 4.98 14.34 -18.43
C LEU A 679 4.15 13.98 -19.69
N VAL A 680 4.80 13.47 -20.73
CA VAL A 680 4.19 13.01 -21.99
C VAL A 680 4.49 11.52 -22.13
N GLU A 681 3.52 10.75 -22.61
CA GLU A 681 3.68 9.29 -22.74
C GLU A 681 4.92 8.91 -23.58
N GLU A 682 5.60 7.85 -23.14
CA GLU A 682 6.69 7.13 -23.85
C GLU A 682 8.05 7.84 -24.00
N GLN A 683 8.33 8.93 -23.28
CA GLN A 683 9.68 9.51 -23.23
C GLN A 683 10.42 9.14 -21.94
N PRO A 684 11.66 8.60 -22.00
CA PRO A 684 12.43 8.30 -20.80
C PRO A 684 12.90 9.58 -20.11
N PRO A 685 12.98 9.61 -18.76
CA PRO A 685 13.50 10.76 -18.04
C PRO A 685 15.00 10.93 -18.32
N ASP A 686 15.47 12.19 -18.35
CA ASP A 686 16.90 12.48 -18.32
C ASP A 686 17.39 12.43 -16.88
N VAL A 687 18.36 11.56 -16.61
CA VAL A 687 18.87 11.27 -15.27
C VAL A 687 20.32 11.74 -15.18
N ARG A 688 20.62 12.52 -14.14
CA ARG A 688 21.97 12.96 -13.76
C ARG A 688 22.22 12.58 -12.31
N VAL A 689 23.17 11.69 -12.07
CA VAL A 689 23.57 11.29 -10.72
C VAL A 689 25.05 11.58 -10.55
N ALA A 690 25.42 12.19 -9.43
CA ALA A 690 26.80 12.29 -8.98
C ALA A 690 26.89 11.77 -7.54
N VAL A 691 27.81 10.86 -7.27
CA VAL A 691 27.99 10.19 -5.98
C VAL A 691 29.44 10.34 -5.55
N ASP A 692 29.66 10.95 -4.40
CA ASP A 692 30.94 10.92 -3.70
C ASP A 692 30.89 9.77 -2.69
N LEU A 693 31.67 8.71 -2.95
CA LEU A 693 31.69 7.51 -2.12
C LEU A 693 32.85 7.56 -1.13
N HIS A 694 32.56 7.28 0.13
CA HIS A 694 33.51 7.27 1.24
C HIS A 694 33.50 5.94 1.96
N LYS A 695 34.70 5.38 2.20
CA LYS A 695 34.88 4.07 2.86
C LYS A 695 34.00 2.98 2.22
N GLY A 696 33.92 3.03 0.89
CA GLY A 696 33.10 2.12 0.13
C GLY A 696 33.62 0.69 0.18
N ARG A 697 32.71 -0.25 0.03
CA ARG A 697 33.03 -1.64 -0.24
C ARG A 697 32.23 -2.09 -1.45
N PHE A 698 32.91 -2.63 -2.44
CA PHE A 698 32.28 -3.10 -3.68
C PHE A 698 32.78 -4.49 -4.01
N GLY A 699 31.87 -5.45 -4.16
CA GLY A 699 32.30 -6.83 -4.40
C GLY A 699 31.17 -7.79 -4.76
N SER A 700 31.55 -8.98 -5.20
CA SER A 700 30.65 -10.10 -5.48
C SER A 700 31.05 -11.29 -4.61
N GLN A 701 30.20 -11.64 -3.64
CA GLN A 701 30.43 -12.81 -2.78
C GLN A 701 30.52 -14.10 -3.60
N ALA A 702 29.73 -14.21 -4.68
CA ALA A 702 29.73 -15.36 -5.55
C ALA A 702 31.08 -15.55 -6.25
N LEU A 703 31.72 -14.45 -6.65
CA LEU A 703 33.02 -14.46 -7.33
C LEU A 703 34.21 -14.38 -6.37
N GLY A 704 33.99 -14.15 -5.07
CA GLY A 704 35.06 -13.93 -4.08
C GLY A 704 35.90 -12.67 -4.35
N LEU A 705 35.38 -11.73 -5.14
CA LEU A 705 36.06 -10.48 -5.49
C LEU A 705 35.52 -9.35 -4.62
N GLU A 706 36.39 -8.69 -3.85
CA GLU A 706 36.03 -7.60 -2.96
C GLU A 706 37.05 -6.47 -3.06
N LEU A 707 36.55 -5.24 -3.24
CA LEU A 707 37.29 -4.00 -3.16
C LEU A 707 36.88 -3.30 -1.86
N ASP A 708 37.85 -3.09 -0.97
CA ASP A 708 37.66 -2.38 0.29
C ASP A 708 38.16 -0.93 0.21
N ASN A 709 37.65 -0.08 1.10
CA ASN A 709 38.02 1.34 1.22
C ASN A 709 37.99 2.09 -0.12
N VAL A 710 36.92 1.88 -0.89
CA VAL A 710 36.66 2.55 -2.17
C VAL A 710 36.35 4.02 -1.90
N GLU A 711 37.17 4.90 -2.46
CA GLU A 711 37.00 6.35 -2.45
C GLU A 711 37.01 6.85 -3.89
N GLY A 712 36.01 7.65 -4.27
CA GLY A 712 35.93 8.17 -5.63
C GLY A 712 34.66 8.97 -5.92
N HIS A 713 34.74 9.77 -6.99
CA HIS A 713 33.61 10.52 -7.52
C HIS A 713 33.02 9.80 -8.74
N PHE A 714 31.79 9.31 -8.59
CA PHE A 714 31.07 8.55 -9.60
C PHE A 714 29.98 9.42 -10.22
N THR A 715 29.85 9.38 -11.55
CA THR A 715 28.81 10.12 -12.26
C THR A 715 28.07 9.23 -13.24
N TYR A 716 26.78 9.47 -13.41
CA TYR A 716 25.95 8.81 -14.40
C TYR A 716 25.10 9.85 -15.14
N THR A 717 25.08 9.75 -16.48
CA THR A 717 24.09 10.45 -17.31
C THR A 717 23.57 9.56 -18.42
N ASN A 718 22.34 9.78 -18.89
CA ASN A 718 21.79 9.02 -20.02
C ASN A 718 22.70 9.08 -21.28
N ALA A 719 23.38 10.21 -21.50
CA ALA A 719 24.21 10.43 -22.69
C ALA A 719 25.62 9.81 -22.60
N ARG A 720 26.21 9.70 -21.39
CA ARG A 720 27.59 9.23 -21.19
C ARG A 720 27.71 7.90 -20.43
N GLY A 721 26.60 7.38 -19.90
CA GLY A 721 26.60 6.21 -19.04
C GLY A 721 27.28 6.46 -17.70
N PHE A 722 27.76 5.38 -17.06
CA PHE A 722 28.49 5.43 -15.80
C PHE A 722 29.97 5.79 -16.04
N SER A 723 30.50 6.75 -15.29
CA SER A 723 31.90 7.17 -15.39
C SER A 723 32.47 7.65 -14.07
N ALA A 724 33.72 7.28 -13.82
CA ALA A 724 34.46 7.68 -12.64
C ALA A 724 35.96 7.71 -12.96
N ARG A 725 36.67 8.67 -12.38
CA ARG A 725 38.13 8.81 -12.51
C ARG A 725 38.76 8.82 -11.12
N ASP A 726 40.00 8.40 -11.05
CA ASP A 726 40.82 8.46 -9.84
C ASP A 726 40.20 7.72 -8.65
N ILE A 727 39.52 6.59 -8.89
CA ILE A 727 39.00 5.74 -7.82
C ILE A 727 40.19 5.13 -7.09
N GLN A 728 40.21 5.23 -5.77
CA GLN A 728 41.19 4.58 -4.91
C GLN A 728 40.51 3.46 -4.13
N ALA A 729 41.13 2.29 -4.06
CA ALA A 729 40.59 1.14 -3.34
C ALA A 729 41.73 0.24 -2.84
N GLN A 730 41.38 -0.78 -2.07
CA GLN A 730 42.27 -1.88 -1.70
C GLN A 730 41.71 -3.18 -2.27
N ALA A 731 42.54 -3.93 -3.00
CA ALA A 731 42.19 -5.26 -3.51
C ALA A 731 43.33 -6.23 -3.25
N TRP A 732 43.00 -7.46 -2.87
CA TRP A 732 43.98 -8.53 -2.59
C TRP A 732 45.13 -8.06 -1.67
N GLY A 733 44.82 -7.23 -0.66
CA GLY A 733 45.78 -6.75 0.33
C GLY A 733 46.73 -5.64 -0.12
N GLY A 734 46.52 -5.03 -1.29
CA GLY A 734 47.31 -3.89 -1.78
C GLY A 734 46.47 -2.75 -2.36
N PRO A 735 47.04 -1.54 -2.54
CA PRO A 735 46.32 -0.41 -3.11
C PRO A 735 46.09 -0.61 -4.61
N VAL A 736 44.88 -0.30 -5.06
CA VAL A 736 44.46 -0.32 -6.46
C VAL A 736 43.86 1.04 -6.80
N SER A 737 44.23 1.55 -7.96
CA SER A 737 43.53 2.69 -8.57
C SER A 737 42.74 2.22 -9.78
N ALA A 738 41.56 2.79 -9.97
CA ALA A 738 40.64 2.40 -11.01
C ALA A 738 40.03 3.61 -11.72
N SER A 739 39.67 3.41 -12.98
CA SER A 739 38.82 4.33 -13.73
C SER A 739 37.73 3.54 -14.43
N VAL A 740 36.53 4.10 -14.48
CA VAL A 740 35.38 3.46 -15.09
C VAL A 740 34.89 4.30 -16.25
N THR A 741 34.67 3.66 -17.38
CA THR A 741 34.04 4.25 -18.56
C THR A 741 33.01 3.31 -19.14
N THR A 742 31.86 3.87 -19.52
CA THR A 742 30.82 3.11 -20.21
C THR A 742 30.90 3.38 -21.71
N GLU A 743 30.95 2.31 -22.51
CA GLU A 743 30.86 2.36 -23.96
C GLU A 743 29.65 1.57 -24.44
N ARG A 744 28.60 2.29 -24.89
CA ARG A 744 27.29 1.72 -25.22
C ARG A 744 26.71 0.98 -24.00
N ASP A 745 26.55 -0.34 -24.09
CA ASP A 745 25.98 -1.20 -23.04
C ASP A 745 27.06 -2.01 -22.27
N ARG A 746 28.32 -1.58 -22.34
CA ARG A 746 29.45 -2.23 -21.67
C ARG A 746 30.16 -1.27 -20.74
N VAL A 747 30.44 -1.71 -19.52
CA VAL A 747 31.22 -0.96 -18.55
C VAL A 747 32.63 -1.54 -18.56
N SER A 748 33.61 -0.75 -18.98
CA SER A 748 35.03 -1.09 -18.86
C SER A 748 35.60 -0.40 -17.63
N VAL A 749 36.26 -1.19 -16.79
CA VAL A 749 36.97 -0.73 -15.60
C VAL A 749 38.45 -1.01 -15.81
N SER A 750 39.23 0.05 -16.03
CA SER A 750 40.68 -0.05 -16.06
C SER A 750 41.21 -0.03 -14.62
N LEU A 751 42.02 -1.01 -14.29
CA LEU A 751 42.57 -1.26 -12.96
C LEU A 751 44.09 -1.19 -13.04
N GLN A 752 44.74 -0.60 -12.03
CA GLN A 752 46.19 -0.71 -11.86
C GLN A 752 46.51 -0.77 -10.36
N GLY A 753 47.41 -1.66 -9.98
CA GLY A 753 47.72 -1.88 -8.57
C GLY A 753 49.01 -2.63 -8.34
N GLN A 754 49.34 -2.76 -7.06
CA GLN A 754 50.44 -3.60 -6.60
C GLN A 754 49.90 -4.62 -5.61
N THR A 755 50.06 -5.91 -5.91
CA THR A 755 49.48 -7.00 -5.12
C THR A 755 50.50 -8.10 -4.87
N ASP A 756 50.44 -8.69 -3.68
CA ASP A 756 51.19 -9.89 -3.32
C ASP A 756 50.55 -11.14 -3.96
N LEU A 757 51.33 -11.94 -4.67
CA LEU A 757 50.79 -13.09 -5.39
C LEU A 757 50.20 -14.17 -4.48
N LYS A 758 50.56 -14.25 -3.19
CA LYS A 758 49.89 -15.14 -2.24
C LYS A 758 48.48 -14.65 -1.90
N ALA A 759 48.27 -13.33 -1.90
CA ALA A 759 46.94 -12.77 -1.70
C ALA A 759 46.04 -13.00 -2.92
N LEU A 760 46.61 -12.91 -4.13
CA LEU A 760 45.92 -13.28 -5.36
C LEU A 760 45.65 -14.80 -5.43
N ASN A 761 46.59 -15.64 -5.01
CA ASN A 761 46.39 -17.10 -5.03
C ASN A 761 45.33 -17.58 -4.03
N ARG A 762 45.14 -16.87 -2.92
CA ARG A 762 44.01 -17.14 -2.01
C ARG A 762 42.64 -17.01 -2.70
N TRP A 763 42.57 -16.24 -3.77
CA TRP A 763 41.36 -16.08 -4.59
C TRP A 763 41.32 -17.06 -5.78
N LEU A 764 42.45 -17.30 -6.45
CA LEU A 764 42.52 -18.19 -7.62
C LEU A 764 42.64 -19.69 -7.26
N GLU A 765 43.04 -20.01 -6.03
CA GLU A 765 43.22 -21.36 -5.48
C GLU A 765 44.06 -22.30 -6.37
N GLN A 766 45.17 -21.80 -6.94
CA GLN A 766 46.02 -22.58 -7.85
C GLN A 766 47.18 -23.27 -7.12
N PRO A 767 47.31 -24.60 -7.17
CA PRO A 767 48.37 -25.34 -6.46
C PRO A 767 49.79 -24.95 -6.86
N LEU A 768 50.02 -24.56 -8.14
CA LEU A 768 51.35 -24.15 -8.60
C LEU A 768 51.79 -22.78 -8.08
N LEU A 769 50.85 -21.94 -7.60
CA LEU A 769 51.14 -20.59 -7.14
C LEU A 769 51.46 -20.52 -5.63
N ASP A 770 51.31 -21.62 -4.88
CA ASP A 770 51.67 -21.67 -3.45
C ASP A 770 53.17 -21.46 -3.20
N MET A 771 54.00 -21.78 -4.20
CA MET A 771 55.44 -21.61 -4.16
C MET A 771 55.89 -20.18 -4.50
N VAL A 772 54.99 -19.36 -5.05
CA VAL A 772 55.32 -18.04 -5.57
C VAL A 772 55.27 -17.01 -4.44
N THR A 773 56.29 -16.17 -4.36
CA THR A 773 56.37 -15.12 -3.33
C THR A 773 56.78 -13.79 -3.92
N GLY A 774 56.30 -12.70 -3.31
CA GLY A 774 56.58 -11.34 -3.73
C GLY A 774 55.36 -10.59 -4.26
N ALA A 775 55.53 -9.29 -4.41
CA ALA A 775 54.49 -8.38 -4.88
C ALA A 775 54.89 -7.80 -6.23
N THR A 776 53.93 -7.67 -7.13
CA THR A 776 54.18 -7.11 -8.45
C THR A 776 53.15 -6.06 -8.82
N HIS A 777 53.57 -5.13 -9.68
CA HIS A 777 52.66 -4.19 -10.32
C HIS A 777 51.92 -4.91 -11.44
N TRP A 778 50.63 -4.66 -11.53
CA TRP A 778 49.77 -5.21 -12.55
C TRP A 778 48.82 -4.12 -13.04
N GLN A 779 48.43 -4.26 -14.30
CA GLN A 779 47.37 -3.49 -14.92
C GLN A 779 46.31 -4.49 -15.40
N GLY A 780 45.04 -4.10 -15.35
CA GLY A 780 43.95 -4.96 -15.73
C GLY A 780 42.79 -4.22 -16.36
N GLU A 781 42.02 -4.95 -17.13
CA GLU A 781 40.77 -4.47 -17.70
C GLU A 781 39.65 -5.44 -17.31
N LEU A 782 38.71 -4.94 -16.52
CA LEU A 782 37.49 -5.64 -16.15
C LEU A 782 36.37 -5.16 -17.06
N LEU A 783 35.81 -6.08 -17.85
CA LEU A 783 34.66 -5.83 -18.69
C LEU A 783 33.40 -6.37 -18.01
N LEU A 784 32.41 -5.50 -17.78
CA LEU A 784 31.10 -5.86 -17.24
C LEU A 784 30.00 -5.57 -18.26
N CYS A 785 29.05 -6.50 -18.40
CA CYS A 785 27.99 -6.48 -19.40
C CYS A 785 26.80 -7.28 -18.90
N ALA A 786 25.62 -7.04 -19.48
CA ALA A 786 24.38 -7.70 -19.07
C ALA A 786 24.29 -9.20 -19.47
N ASP A 787 25.07 -9.65 -20.45
CA ASP A 787 25.14 -11.05 -20.90
C ASP A 787 26.05 -11.88 -19.98
N THR A 788 25.55 -13.02 -19.51
CA THR A 788 26.25 -13.99 -18.64
C THR A 788 27.61 -14.49 -19.16
N THR A 789 27.90 -14.38 -20.46
CA THR A 789 29.16 -14.85 -21.06
C THR A 789 30.21 -13.76 -21.23
N CYS A 790 29.85 -12.51 -20.92
CA CYS A 790 30.63 -11.33 -21.24
C CYS A 790 31.55 -10.82 -20.09
N PRO A 791 31.25 -11.03 -18.79
CA PRO A 791 32.16 -10.67 -17.70
C PRO A 791 33.53 -11.34 -17.82
N SER A 792 34.56 -10.54 -18.06
CA SER A 792 35.94 -11.01 -18.18
C SER A 792 36.89 -10.05 -17.49
N LEU A 793 37.94 -10.61 -16.90
CA LEU A 793 39.02 -9.84 -16.28
C LEU A 793 40.33 -10.22 -16.95
N GLU A 794 40.94 -9.27 -17.65
CA GLU A 794 42.27 -9.42 -18.22
C GLU A 794 43.28 -8.72 -17.32
N LEU A 795 44.34 -9.41 -16.92
CA LEU A 795 45.41 -8.90 -16.08
C LEU A 795 46.74 -9.04 -16.83
N SER A 796 47.58 -8.01 -16.77
CA SER A 796 48.95 -8.07 -17.28
C SER A 796 49.95 -7.53 -16.27
N SER A 797 51.10 -8.20 -16.17
CA SER A 797 52.19 -7.84 -15.27
C SER A 797 53.53 -8.22 -15.89
N ASN A 798 54.60 -7.50 -15.55
CA ASN A 798 55.97 -7.90 -15.89
C ASN A 798 56.60 -8.79 -14.81
N LEU A 799 55.85 -9.14 -13.75
CA LEU A 799 56.28 -9.93 -12.61
C LEU A 799 57.55 -9.42 -11.89
N ILE A 800 57.97 -8.17 -12.09
CA ILE A 800 59.09 -7.62 -11.32
C ILE A 800 58.67 -7.55 -9.84
N GLY A 801 59.54 -7.99 -8.94
CA GLY A 801 59.29 -8.14 -7.50
C GLY A 801 58.78 -9.52 -7.08
N VAL A 802 58.56 -10.44 -8.03
CA VAL A 802 58.08 -11.80 -7.78
C VAL A 802 59.16 -12.83 -8.11
N GLU A 803 59.42 -13.74 -7.17
CA GLU A 803 60.29 -14.89 -7.38
C GLU A 803 59.46 -16.13 -7.76
N LEU A 804 59.84 -16.81 -8.86
CA LEU A 804 59.31 -18.13 -9.22
C LEU A 804 60.41 -19.18 -8.96
N PRO A 805 60.35 -19.90 -7.82
CA PRO A 805 61.37 -20.86 -7.43
C PRO A 805 61.21 -22.22 -8.15
N LEU A 806 61.07 -22.20 -9.48
CA LEU A 806 60.98 -23.41 -10.29
C LEU A 806 62.38 -23.95 -10.66
N PRO A 807 62.55 -25.26 -10.91
CA PRO A 807 63.85 -25.85 -11.24
C PRO A 807 64.50 -25.29 -12.51
N GLY A 808 65.82 -25.10 -12.46
CA GLY A 808 66.68 -24.84 -13.62
C GLY A 808 66.23 -23.69 -14.51
N VAL A 809 66.01 -23.94 -15.80
CA VAL A 809 65.63 -22.92 -16.80
C VAL A 809 64.25 -22.31 -16.57
N LEU A 810 63.43 -22.86 -15.68
CA LEU A 810 62.14 -22.29 -15.27
C LEU A 810 62.26 -21.32 -14.09
N PHE A 811 63.42 -21.24 -13.44
CA PHE A 811 63.68 -20.33 -12.33
C PHE A 811 63.59 -18.86 -12.78
N LYS A 812 62.87 -18.05 -12.01
CA LYS A 812 62.79 -16.60 -12.22
C LYS A 812 63.13 -15.86 -10.92
N PRO A 813 64.26 -15.12 -10.86
CA PRO A 813 64.56 -14.24 -9.74
C PRO A 813 63.65 -12.99 -9.73
N ALA A 814 63.52 -12.33 -8.58
CA ALA A 814 62.59 -11.22 -8.38
C ALA A 814 62.89 -9.99 -9.25
N GLU A 815 64.15 -9.77 -9.65
CA GLU A 815 64.60 -8.60 -10.39
C GLU A 815 64.36 -8.69 -11.90
N VAL A 816 64.15 -9.90 -12.43
CA VAL A 816 64.02 -10.14 -13.87
C VAL A 816 62.56 -10.06 -14.29
N ALA A 817 62.28 -9.33 -15.37
CA ALA A 817 60.94 -9.23 -15.94
C ALA A 817 60.55 -10.54 -16.63
N ALA A 818 59.33 -11.03 -16.35
CA ALA A 818 58.66 -12.08 -17.11
C ALA A 818 57.25 -11.60 -17.42
N PRO A 819 56.97 -11.18 -18.66
CA PRO A 819 55.63 -10.80 -19.09
C PRO A 819 54.63 -11.92 -18.80
N LEU A 820 53.60 -11.59 -18.04
CA LEU A 820 52.45 -12.42 -17.72
C LEU A 820 51.20 -11.71 -18.22
N ASN A 821 50.43 -12.39 -19.07
CA ASN A 821 49.05 -12.02 -19.41
C ASN A 821 48.13 -13.13 -18.92
N LEU A 822 47.06 -12.76 -18.22
CA LEU A 822 46.10 -13.67 -17.62
C LEU A 822 44.69 -13.21 -17.98
N LYS A 823 43.94 -14.06 -18.67
CA LYS A 823 42.52 -13.81 -18.98
C LYS A 823 41.66 -14.73 -18.14
N LEU A 824 40.81 -14.13 -17.32
CA LEU A 824 39.91 -14.81 -16.40
C LEU A 824 38.47 -14.70 -16.91
N ASN A 825 37.77 -15.83 -16.95
CA ASN A 825 36.32 -15.85 -17.10
C ASN A 825 35.71 -15.76 -15.70
N LEU A 826 34.93 -14.71 -15.45
CA LEU A 826 34.29 -14.44 -14.17
C LEU A 826 33.00 -15.26 -14.00
N SER A 827 33.15 -16.58 -14.11
CA SER A 827 32.14 -17.57 -13.73
C SER A 827 32.37 -18.04 -12.28
N THR A 828 31.45 -18.81 -11.71
CA THR A 828 31.60 -19.39 -10.36
C THR A 828 31.82 -20.91 -10.45
N PRO A 829 33.02 -21.43 -10.11
CA PRO A 829 34.22 -20.74 -9.64
C PRO A 829 34.94 -19.97 -10.77
N VAL A 830 35.78 -18.99 -10.41
CA VAL A 830 36.56 -18.20 -11.39
C VAL A 830 37.53 -19.13 -12.11
N GLN A 831 37.56 -19.06 -13.45
CA GLN A 831 38.38 -19.93 -14.26
C GLN A 831 39.41 -19.13 -15.05
N ILE A 832 40.66 -19.60 -15.04
CA ILE A 832 41.70 -19.10 -15.96
C ILE A 832 41.33 -19.57 -17.36
N GLN A 833 40.95 -18.64 -18.23
CA GLN A 833 40.58 -18.93 -19.62
C GLN A 833 41.84 -19.07 -20.48
N GLU A 834 42.76 -18.11 -20.35
CA GLU A 834 44.05 -18.09 -21.05
C GLU A 834 45.13 -17.57 -20.12
N VAL A 835 46.34 -18.12 -20.22
CA VAL A 835 47.54 -17.61 -19.54
C VAL A 835 48.71 -17.63 -20.52
N GLU A 836 49.42 -16.52 -20.62
CA GLU A 836 50.67 -16.43 -21.37
C GLU A 836 51.77 -15.93 -20.43
N LEU A 837 52.84 -16.70 -20.28
CA LEU A 837 54.00 -16.35 -19.47
C LEU A 837 55.28 -16.56 -20.28
N GLU A 838 56.12 -15.53 -20.34
CA GLU A 838 57.44 -15.61 -20.99
C GLU A 838 58.56 -15.56 -19.95
N LEU A 839 59.29 -16.67 -19.80
CA LEU A 839 60.42 -16.78 -18.89
C LEU A 839 61.73 -16.59 -19.66
N ALA A 840 62.56 -15.62 -19.23
CA ALA A 840 63.91 -15.47 -19.75
C ALA A 840 64.87 -16.42 -19.03
N ARG A 841 65.76 -17.08 -19.77
CA ARG A 841 66.80 -17.91 -19.18
C ARG A 841 67.77 -17.05 -18.37
N VAL A 842 67.95 -17.37 -17.09
CA VAL A 842 68.88 -16.64 -16.23
C VAL A 842 70.30 -16.74 -16.79
N GLY A 843 70.94 -15.60 -17.07
CA GLY A 843 72.30 -15.52 -17.62
C GLY A 843 72.42 -15.38 -19.14
N THR A 844 71.33 -15.53 -19.92
CA THR A 844 71.33 -15.29 -21.38
C THR A 844 70.10 -14.51 -21.83
N THR A 845 70.26 -13.53 -22.72
CA THR A 845 69.13 -12.70 -23.20
C THR A 845 68.47 -13.24 -24.47
N ALA A 846 68.95 -14.37 -25.03
CA ALA A 846 68.57 -14.83 -26.37
C ALA A 846 67.57 -15.99 -26.38
N GLU A 847 67.33 -16.67 -25.25
CA GLU A 847 66.45 -17.84 -25.18
C GLU A 847 65.34 -17.63 -24.14
N THR A 848 64.09 -17.66 -24.60
CA THR A 848 62.89 -17.53 -23.76
C THR A 848 62.06 -18.80 -23.80
N ILE A 849 61.58 -19.24 -22.65
CA ILE A 849 60.57 -20.31 -22.54
C ILE A 849 59.20 -19.65 -22.56
N LYS A 850 58.37 -20.02 -23.53
CA LYS A 850 56.99 -19.55 -23.62
C LYS A 850 56.05 -20.60 -23.04
N LEU A 851 55.25 -20.18 -22.08
CA LEU A 851 54.19 -20.94 -21.45
C LEU A 851 52.86 -20.38 -21.95
N ARG A 852 52.05 -21.21 -22.60
CA ARG A 852 50.72 -20.84 -23.07
C ARG A 852 49.70 -21.82 -22.53
N GLY A 853 48.83 -21.36 -21.65
CA GLY A 853 47.73 -22.13 -21.11
C GLY A 853 46.40 -21.69 -21.68
N ALA A 854 45.55 -22.67 -21.97
CA ALA A 854 44.15 -22.43 -22.27
C ALA A 854 43.29 -23.43 -21.48
N ASN A 855 42.11 -22.99 -21.06
CA ASN A 855 41.18 -23.86 -20.36
C ASN A 855 40.60 -24.92 -21.32
N GLU A 856 40.68 -26.19 -20.95
CA GLU A 856 40.07 -27.31 -21.65
C GLU A 856 39.05 -28.00 -20.74
N ALA A 857 38.16 -28.85 -21.28
CA ALA A 857 37.13 -29.53 -20.48
C ALA A 857 37.68 -30.37 -19.30
N SER A 858 38.95 -30.77 -19.36
CA SER A 858 39.64 -31.57 -18.33
C SER A 858 40.55 -30.75 -17.40
N GLY A 859 40.61 -29.43 -17.55
CA GLY A 859 41.49 -28.55 -16.76
C GLY A 859 42.29 -27.55 -17.60
N LEU A 860 43.17 -26.79 -16.93
CA LEU A 860 44.05 -25.83 -17.59
C LEU A 860 45.21 -26.57 -18.27
N ALA A 861 45.22 -26.53 -19.60
CA ALA A 861 46.24 -27.14 -20.43
C ALA A 861 47.33 -26.12 -20.77
N VAL A 862 48.52 -26.27 -20.20
CA VAL A 862 49.69 -25.39 -20.40
C VAL A 862 50.68 -26.05 -21.35
N GLU A 863 50.84 -25.47 -22.54
CA GLU A 863 51.93 -25.80 -23.47
C GLU A 863 53.21 -25.08 -23.06
N ILE A 864 54.31 -25.83 -22.99
CA ILE A 864 55.66 -25.35 -22.74
C ILE A 864 56.46 -25.45 -24.03
N ARG A 865 57.01 -24.31 -24.49
CA ARG A 865 57.87 -24.26 -25.68
C ARG A 865 59.21 -23.62 -25.34
N GLY A 866 60.27 -24.42 -25.41
CA GLY A 866 61.66 -24.00 -25.26
C GLY A 866 62.61 -24.99 -25.94
N ALA A 867 63.86 -24.59 -26.17
CA ALA A 867 64.86 -25.45 -26.84
C ALA A 867 65.20 -26.70 -26.02
N ASP A 868 65.22 -26.55 -24.69
CA ASP A 868 65.62 -27.58 -23.74
C ASP A 868 64.44 -28.30 -23.07
N LEU A 869 63.24 -27.73 -23.16
CA LEU A 869 62.01 -28.24 -22.54
C LEU A 869 60.81 -27.96 -23.44
N GLN A 870 60.15 -29.02 -23.92
CA GLN A 870 58.98 -28.92 -24.77
C GLN A 870 57.94 -29.96 -24.38
N GLY A 871 56.68 -29.55 -24.26
CA GLY A 871 55.57 -30.45 -23.93
C GLY A 871 54.29 -29.74 -23.48
N LYS A 872 53.40 -30.51 -22.86
CA LYS A 872 52.11 -30.07 -22.33
C LYS A 872 51.96 -30.53 -20.88
N VAL A 873 51.47 -29.63 -20.02
CA VAL A 873 51.08 -29.90 -18.63
C VAL A 873 49.59 -29.65 -18.51
N LEU A 874 48.82 -30.64 -18.08
CA LEU A 874 47.41 -30.47 -17.75
C LEU A 874 47.24 -30.36 -16.24
N LEU A 875 46.72 -29.23 -15.79
CA LEU A 875 46.28 -29.00 -14.42
C LEU A 875 44.77 -29.29 -14.32
N PRO A 876 44.35 -30.39 -13.67
CA PRO A 876 42.94 -30.75 -13.56
C PRO A 876 42.18 -29.78 -12.63
N HIS A 877 40.86 -29.68 -12.81
CA HIS A 877 39.97 -28.84 -11.96
C HIS A 877 39.68 -29.43 -10.55
N ALA A 878 40.13 -30.65 -10.25
CA ALA A 878 39.88 -31.38 -9.01
C ALA A 878 41.20 -31.91 -8.41
N ASP A 879 41.15 -32.59 -7.25
CA ASP A 879 42.28 -33.24 -6.55
C ASP A 879 42.94 -34.41 -7.34
N GLU A 880 42.89 -34.38 -8.67
CA GLU A 880 43.59 -35.31 -9.54
C GLU A 880 45.08 -34.92 -9.70
N PRO A 881 45.99 -35.88 -9.88
CA PRO A 881 47.40 -35.60 -10.18
C PRO A 881 47.57 -34.78 -11.47
N LEU A 882 48.57 -33.89 -11.49
CA LEU A 882 49.00 -33.18 -12.69
C LEU A 882 49.39 -34.19 -13.78
N LYS A 883 48.95 -33.98 -15.03
CA LYS A 883 49.42 -34.82 -16.15
C LYS A 883 50.49 -34.06 -16.91
N ILE A 884 51.73 -34.48 -16.75
CA ILE A 884 52.90 -33.87 -17.38
C ILE A 884 53.32 -34.75 -18.55
N HIS A 885 53.14 -34.26 -19.78
CA HIS A 885 53.61 -34.94 -20.99
C HIS A 885 54.65 -34.06 -21.68
N LEU A 886 55.92 -34.43 -21.54
CA LEU A 886 57.04 -33.75 -22.19
C LEU A 886 57.44 -34.53 -23.45
N GLU A 887 57.45 -33.84 -24.59
CA GLU A 887 57.96 -34.39 -25.85
C GLU A 887 59.49 -34.48 -25.79
N ARG A 888 60.12 -33.48 -25.17
CA ARG A 888 61.57 -33.38 -25.00
C ARG A 888 61.90 -32.74 -23.66
N LEU A 889 62.81 -33.38 -22.92
CA LEU A 889 63.39 -32.84 -21.69
C LEU A 889 64.91 -33.03 -21.70
N GLN A 890 65.65 -31.93 -21.69
CA GLN A 890 67.07 -31.91 -21.35
C GLN A 890 67.20 -31.85 -19.83
N LEU A 891 67.61 -32.95 -19.19
CA LEU A 891 67.67 -33.04 -17.73
C LEU A 891 68.64 -31.99 -17.15
N ASN A 892 69.74 -31.68 -17.86
CA ASN A 892 70.69 -30.63 -17.46
C ASN A 892 70.03 -29.24 -17.36
N ALA A 893 68.99 -28.99 -18.15
CA ALA A 893 68.25 -27.74 -18.11
C ALA A 893 67.44 -27.59 -16.81
N LEU A 894 67.18 -28.68 -16.08
CA LEU A 894 66.57 -28.65 -14.74
C LEU A 894 67.61 -28.63 -13.61
N MET A 895 68.88 -28.97 -13.90
CA MET A 895 69.90 -29.26 -12.87
C MET A 895 71.02 -28.20 -12.73
N GLN A 896 71.28 -27.36 -13.74
CA GLN A 896 72.31 -26.30 -13.79
C GLN A 896 73.55 -26.48 -12.88
N ASP A 897 74.64 -27.02 -13.44
CA ASP A 897 75.94 -27.20 -12.74
C ASP A 897 77.01 -26.12 -13.03
N GLU A 898 76.78 -25.15 -13.91
CA GLU A 898 77.82 -24.14 -14.22
C GLU A 898 77.24 -22.73 -14.39
N VAL A 899 77.41 -21.90 -13.36
CA VAL A 899 77.47 -20.44 -13.51
C VAL A 899 78.95 -20.10 -13.76
N PRO A 900 79.30 -19.33 -14.81
CA PRO A 900 80.69 -18.97 -15.07
C PRO A 900 81.29 -18.24 -13.87
N GLU A 901 82.43 -18.75 -13.39
CA GLU A 901 83.22 -18.19 -12.29
C GLU A 901 83.40 -16.67 -12.47
N THR A 902 82.60 -15.89 -11.73
CA THR A 902 82.86 -14.48 -11.54
C THR A 902 82.71 -14.17 -10.06
N GLU A 903 83.67 -13.39 -9.56
CA GLU A 903 84.01 -13.16 -8.16
C GLU A 903 82.83 -12.81 -7.25
N ALA A 904 82.24 -13.83 -6.60
CA ALA A 904 81.58 -13.74 -5.31
C ALA A 904 81.43 -15.16 -4.73
N ALA A 905 82.56 -15.77 -4.37
CA ALA A 905 82.61 -17.05 -3.69
C ALA A 905 82.21 -16.89 -2.21
N VAL A 906 80.91 -16.97 -1.93
CA VAL A 906 80.37 -17.37 -0.61
C VAL A 906 79.09 -18.19 -0.84
N GLU A 907 79.15 -19.48 -0.50
CA GLU A 907 78.04 -20.42 -0.25
C GLU A 907 76.83 -20.35 -1.20
N ARG A 908 77.02 -20.62 -2.51
CA ARG A 908 75.90 -20.78 -3.46
C ARG A 908 75.77 -22.17 -4.09
N ASP A 909 76.74 -23.06 -3.90
CA ASP A 909 76.66 -24.48 -4.32
C ASP A 909 75.51 -25.24 -3.63
N ASP A 910 74.98 -24.71 -2.53
CA ASP A 910 73.88 -25.30 -1.76
C ASP A 910 72.48 -24.75 -2.12
N PHE A 911 72.37 -23.76 -3.02
CA PHE A 911 71.11 -23.01 -3.21
C PHE A 911 70.00 -23.86 -3.83
N TYR A 912 70.27 -24.54 -4.96
CA TYR A 912 69.27 -25.32 -5.69
C TYR A 912 68.83 -26.62 -4.98
N PRO A 913 69.73 -27.42 -4.34
CA PRO A 913 69.34 -28.60 -3.57
C PRO A 913 68.49 -28.25 -2.33
N GLN A 914 68.73 -27.09 -1.69
CA GLN A 914 67.94 -26.66 -0.52
C GLN A 914 66.55 -26.09 -0.90
N LEU A 915 66.43 -25.42 -2.04
CA LEU A 915 65.17 -24.80 -2.50
C LEU A 915 64.10 -25.83 -2.88
N LEU A 916 64.47 -26.84 -3.68
CA LEU A 916 63.55 -27.92 -4.05
C LEU A 916 63.36 -28.92 -2.92
N GLY A 917 64.37 -29.14 -2.09
CA GLY A 917 64.29 -30.13 -1.02
C GLY A 917 63.52 -29.73 0.23
N ARG A 918 63.05 -28.47 0.32
CA ARG A 918 62.01 -28.04 1.28
C ARG A 918 60.61 -27.98 0.67
N THR A 919 60.48 -28.19 -0.64
CA THR A 919 59.25 -28.00 -1.38
C THR A 919 58.63 -29.36 -1.69
N ARG A 920 57.40 -29.60 -1.19
CA ARG A 920 56.66 -30.82 -1.52
C ARG A 920 56.18 -30.72 -2.97
N LEU A 921 56.64 -31.64 -3.82
CA LEU A 921 56.17 -31.70 -5.20
C LEU A 921 54.70 -32.15 -5.23
N PRO A 922 53.85 -31.53 -6.07
CA PRO A 922 52.47 -31.97 -6.22
C PRO A 922 52.40 -33.38 -6.80
N ALA A 923 51.29 -34.08 -6.54
CA ALA A 923 51.03 -35.37 -7.18
C ALA A 923 51.01 -35.17 -8.70
N ALA A 924 51.78 -35.97 -9.44
CA ALA A 924 51.87 -35.86 -10.89
C ALA A 924 52.07 -37.21 -11.57
N ASP A 925 51.49 -37.39 -12.74
CA ASP A 925 51.79 -38.46 -13.68
C ASP A 925 52.64 -37.88 -14.80
N VAL A 926 53.88 -38.35 -14.86
CA VAL A 926 54.92 -37.80 -15.74
C VAL A 926 55.22 -38.79 -16.85
N ARG A 927 55.18 -38.29 -18.08
CA ARG A 927 55.63 -38.96 -19.29
C ARG A 927 56.60 -38.05 -20.03
N VAL A 928 57.76 -38.58 -20.39
CA VAL A 928 58.77 -37.89 -21.17
C VAL A 928 59.10 -38.76 -22.38
N ASP A 929 58.68 -38.38 -23.58
CA ASP A 929 58.90 -39.19 -24.78
C ASP A 929 60.39 -39.28 -25.15
N SER A 930 61.17 -38.23 -24.86
CA SER A 930 62.60 -38.20 -25.10
C SER A 930 63.34 -37.44 -23.99
N LEU A 931 63.89 -38.19 -23.03
CA LEU A 931 64.77 -37.67 -21.98
C LEU A 931 66.23 -37.64 -22.46
N TRP A 932 66.93 -36.54 -22.21
CA TRP A 932 68.33 -36.33 -22.57
C TRP A 932 69.16 -35.92 -21.35
N LEU A 933 70.39 -36.40 -21.27
CA LEU A 933 71.40 -35.97 -20.29
C LEU A 933 72.64 -35.50 -21.07
N GLY A 934 72.75 -34.19 -21.31
CA GLY A 934 73.71 -33.62 -22.24
C GLY A 934 73.49 -34.16 -23.66
N GLU A 935 74.49 -34.80 -24.24
CA GLU A 935 74.39 -35.44 -25.56
C GLU A 935 73.78 -36.85 -25.51
N LYS A 936 73.59 -37.43 -24.31
CA LYS A 936 73.15 -38.83 -24.14
C LYS A 936 71.63 -38.92 -24.15
N VAL A 937 71.08 -39.77 -25.02
CA VAL A 937 69.64 -40.06 -25.05
C VAL A 937 69.30 -41.15 -24.03
N LEU A 938 68.39 -40.84 -23.12
CA LEU A 938 67.87 -41.75 -22.10
C LEU A 938 66.48 -42.33 -22.46
N GLY A 939 65.90 -41.97 -23.61
CA GLY A 939 64.68 -42.62 -24.13
C GLY A 939 63.36 -42.13 -23.52
N ASP A 940 62.32 -42.97 -23.58
CA ASP A 940 60.97 -42.69 -23.04
C ASP A 940 60.93 -43.06 -21.55
N TRP A 941 60.49 -42.12 -20.70
CA TRP A 941 60.36 -42.30 -19.26
C TRP A 941 58.94 -42.03 -18.80
N ARG A 942 58.41 -42.91 -17.94
CA ARG A 942 57.09 -42.81 -17.34
C ARG A 942 57.16 -43.10 -15.85
N PHE A 943 56.57 -42.24 -15.03
CA PHE A 943 56.52 -42.43 -13.58
C PHE A 943 55.43 -41.58 -12.94
N SER A 944 55.01 -42.00 -11.75
CA SER A 944 54.03 -41.29 -10.93
C SER A 944 54.69 -40.73 -9.68
N LEU A 945 54.69 -39.40 -9.55
CA LEU A 945 55.09 -38.67 -8.35
C LEU A 945 53.92 -38.61 -7.36
N ARG A 946 54.14 -39.06 -6.13
CA ARG A 946 53.14 -39.04 -5.06
C ARG A 946 53.79 -38.48 -3.79
N PRO A 947 53.38 -37.30 -3.30
CA PRO A 947 53.84 -36.81 -2.01
C PRO A 947 53.31 -37.70 -0.88
N ASP A 948 54.12 -37.91 0.16
CA ASP A 948 53.74 -38.61 1.39
C ASP A 948 54.23 -37.87 2.64
N GLU A 949 54.03 -38.44 3.83
CA GLU A 949 54.42 -37.80 5.10
C GLU A 949 55.93 -37.56 5.25
N ARG A 950 56.77 -38.34 4.53
CA ARG A 950 58.23 -38.33 4.64
C ARG A 950 58.90 -37.59 3.48
N GLY A 951 58.22 -37.44 2.35
CA GLY A 951 58.70 -36.65 1.21
C GLY A 951 57.91 -36.97 -0.06
N THR A 952 58.60 -37.44 -1.10
CA THR A 952 57.99 -37.78 -2.40
C THR A 952 58.37 -39.20 -2.83
N ARG A 953 57.37 -40.01 -3.18
CA ARG A 953 57.55 -41.33 -3.78
C ARG A 953 57.42 -41.26 -5.29
N ILE A 954 58.40 -41.79 -6.00
CA ILE A 954 58.38 -42.05 -7.44
C ILE A 954 57.99 -43.52 -7.62
N SER A 955 56.76 -43.75 -8.03
CA SER A 955 56.19 -45.08 -8.24
C SER A 955 56.01 -45.38 -9.71
N SER A 956 55.94 -46.68 -10.05
CA SER A 956 55.70 -47.15 -11.42
C SER A 956 56.70 -46.57 -12.44
N LEU A 957 57.98 -46.42 -12.05
CA LEU A 957 59.01 -45.94 -12.95
C LEU A 957 59.24 -47.00 -14.02
N GLU A 958 59.02 -46.63 -15.27
CA GLU A 958 59.30 -47.45 -16.45
C GLU A 958 60.02 -46.59 -17.49
N ALA A 959 61.17 -47.05 -17.97
CA ALA A 959 61.91 -46.37 -19.01
C ALA A 959 62.32 -47.34 -20.13
N TYR A 960 62.20 -46.87 -21.37
CA TYR A 960 62.54 -47.61 -22.57
C TYR A 960 63.87 -47.07 -23.14
N LEU A 961 64.93 -47.79 -22.84
CA LEU A 961 66.32 -47.50 -23.21
C LEU A 961 66.72 -48.36 -24.42
N ASP A 962 66.18 -48.04 -25.59
CA ASP A 962 66.36 -48.83 -26.82
C ASP A 962 65.80 -50.27 -26.69
N GLN A 963 66.65 -51.31 -26.70
CA GLN A 963 66.26 -52.72 -26.48
C GLN A 963 66.18 -53.12 -24.99
N LEU A 964 66.33 -52.16 -24.08
CA LEU A 964 66.29 -52.38 -22.65
C LEU A 964 65.08 -51.70 -22.01
N ILE A 965 64.45 -52.40 -21.07
CA ILE A 965 63.37 -51.87 -20.23
C ILE A 965 63.90 -51.76 -18.80
N LEU A 966 63.87 -50.54 -18.26
CA LEU A 966 64.19 -50.23 -16.88
C LEU A 966 62.88 -50.07 -16.11
N ARG A 967 62.73 -50.76 -14.98
CA ARG A 967 61.58 -50.63 -14.09
C ARG A 967 62.01 -50.40 -12.66
N GLY A 968 61.28 -49.58 -11.91
CA GLY A 968 61.65 -49.37 -10.52
C GLY A 968 60.77 -48.42 -9.74
N GLU A 969 61.32 -48.00 -8.61
CA GLU A 969 60.75 -47.00 -7.73
C GLU A 969 61.87 -46.23 -7.04
N ALA A 970 61.56 -45.01 -6.62
CA ALA A 970 62.43 -44.22 -5.76
C ALA A 970 61.62 -43.56 -4.66
N HIS A 971 62.25 -43.34 -3.51
CA HIS A 971 61.65 -42.59 -2.42
C HIS A 971 62.65 -41.53 -1.97
N TRP A 972 62.21 -40.27 -2.07
CA TRP A 972 62.97 -39.12 -1.63
C TRP A 972 62.40 -38.61 -0.32
N SER A 973 63.11 -38.87 0.78
CA SER A 973 62.80 -38.34 2.11
C SER A 973 63.29 -36.88 2.21
N GLN A 974 62.36 -35.97 2.50
CA GLN A 974 62.58 -34.51 2.58
C GLN A 974 62.54 -34.03 4.05
N GLN A 975 62.91 -34.88 5.00
CA GLN A 975 62.98 -34.55 6.42
C GLN A 975 64.25 -33.74 6.76
N ALA A 976 64.58 -33.58 8.05
CA ALA A 976 65.72 -32.78 8.51
C ALA A 976 67.08 -33.18 7.86
N GLU A 977 67.26 -34.45 7.50
CA GLU A 977 68.31 -34.91 6.58
C GLU A 977 67.67 -35.48 5.31
N GLN A 978 67.97 -34.89 4.15
CA GLN A 978 67.47 -35.41 2.88
C GLN A 978 68.18 -36.72 2.50
N GLN A 979 67.40 -37.72 2.10
CA GLN A 979 67.91 -39.02 1.68
C GLN A 979 67.08 -39.55 0.51
N THR A 980 67.75 -40.14 -0.48
CA THR A 980 67.11 -40.81 -1.61
C THR A 980 67.41 -42.29 -1.58
N GLU A 981 66.37 -43.10 -1.73
CA GLU A 981 66.43 -44.55 -1.93
C GLU A 981 65.92 -44.87 -3.34
N LEU A 982 66.63 -45.70 -4.09
CA LEU A 982 66.35 -46.03 -5.48
C LEU A 982 66.47 -47.54 -5.70
N THR A 983 65.43 -48.16 -6.25
CA THR A 983 65.46 -49.57 -6.67
C THR A 983 65.10 -49.66 -8.14
N LEU A 984 66.02 -50.21 -8.95
CA LEU A 984 65.89 -50.34 -10.39
C LEU A 984 66.16 -51.78 -10.83
N ARG A 985 65.31 -52.30 -11.72
CA ARG A 985 65.47 -53.57 -12.42
C ARG A 985 65.58 -53.29 -13.91
N LEU A 986 66.70 -53.66 -14.51
CA LEU A 986 66.94 -53.56 -15.94
C LEU A 986 66.78 -54.95 -16.57
N VAL A 987 65.99 -55.06 -17.64
CA VAL A 987 65.85 -56.29 -18.42
C VAL A 987 65.86 -55.96 -19.90
N GLY A 988 66.54 -56.77 -20.71
CA GLY A 988 66.45 -56.67 -22.17
C GLY A 988 67.49 -57.54 -22.87
N ASP A 989 67.76 -57.24 -24.12
CA ASP A 989 68.61 -58.09 -24.96
C ASP A 989 70.07 -57.58 -24.92
N ASP A 990 70.36 -56.43 -25.54
CA ASP A 990 71.71 -55.94 -25.76
C ASP A 990 72.05 -54.63 -25.02
N ILE A 991 72.76 -54.74 -23.89
CA ILE A 991 73.28 -53.55 -23.18
C ILE A 991 74.38 -52.81 -23.97
N GLY A 992 75.01 -53.48 -24.94
CA GLY A 992 76.03 -52.91 -25.81
C GLY A 992 75.52 -51.77 -26.67
N ALA A 993 74.29 -51.89 -27.19
CA ALA A 993 73.65 -50.85 -27.99
C ALA A 993 73.46 -49.55 -27.19
N LEU A 994 73.14 -49.67 -25.90
CA LEU A 994 73.01 -48.53 -24.99
C LEU A 994 74.37 -47.86 -24.71
N LEU A 995 75.42 -48.65 -24.44
CA LEU A 995 76.77 -48.13 -24.20
C LEU A 995 77.34 -47.41 -25.42
N GLU A 996 77.11 -47.94 -26.62
CA GLU A 996 77.50 -47.30 -27.89
C GLU A 996 76.80 -45.95 -28.07
N ARG A 997 75.48 -45.90 -27.80
CA ARG A 997 74.69 -44.67 -27.88
C ARG A 997 75.08 -43.61 -26.83
N TRP A 998 75.66 -44.02 -25.72
CA TRP A 998 76.20 -43.12 -24.69
C TRP A 998 77.67 -42.78 -24.88
N HIS A 999 78.26 -43.14 -26.03
CA HIS A 999 79.66 -42.88 -26.39
C HIS A 999 80.69 -43.57 -25.49
N TYR A 1000 80.32 -44.66 -24.80
CA TYR A 1000 81.27 -45.52 -24.06
C TYR A 1000 81.87 -46.65 -24.92
N GLY A 1001 81.48 -46.72 -26.19
CA GLY A 1001 81.87 -47.78 -27.11
C GLY A 1001 81.16 -49.12 -26.84
N ARG A 1002 81.09 -49.96 -27.87
CA ARG A 1002 80.43 -51.27 -27.76
C ARG A 1002 81.40 -52.35 -27.26
N VAL A 1003 81.64 -52.36 -25.96
CA VAL A 1003 82.59 -53.29 -25.29
C VAL A 1003 81.97 -54.64 -24.91
N LEU A 1004 80.65 -54.71 -24.85
CA LEU A 1004 79.87 -55.89 -24.46
C LEU A 1004 78.66 -56.01 -25.37
N GLU A 1005 78.32 -57.21 -25.81
CA GLU A 1005 77.09 -57.55 -26.54
C GLU A 1005 76.39 -58.67 -25.77
N THR A 1006 75.09 -58.54 -25.54
CA THR A 1006 74.29 -59.55 -24.80
C THR A 1006 73.03 -59.93 -25.58
N SER A 1007 72.52 -61.14 -25.35
CA SER A 1007 71.20 -61.55 -25.88
C SER A 1007 70.12 -61.55 -24.80
N GLN A 1008 70.53 -61.61 -23.53
CA GLN A 1008 69.65 -61.42 -22.38
C GLN A 1008 70.46 -60.79 -21.24
N VAL A 1009 69.99 -59.67 -20.71
CA VAL A 1009 70.52 -59.01 -19.51
C VAL A 1009 69.40 -58.85 -18.50
N GLU A 1010 69.72 -59.20 -17.25
CA GLU A 1010 68.90 -58.89 -16.09
C GLU A 1010 69.80 -58.28 -15.01
N SER A 1011 69.42 -57.13 -14.48
CA SER A 1011 70.15 -56.45 -13.42
C SER A 1011 69.18 -55.87 -12.39
N LEU A 1012 69.53 -55.97 -11.11
CA LEU A 1012 68.89 -55.32 -9.99
C LEU A 1012 69.89 -54.37 -9.34
N LEU A 1013 69.54 -53.10 -9.24
CA LEU A 1013 70.34 -52.04 -8.65
C LEU A 1013 69.53 -51.41 -7.51
N GLN A 1014 70.07 -51.46 -6.30
CA GLN A 1014 69.52 -50.80 -5.12
C GLN A 1014 70.54 -49.78 -4.65
N LEU A 1015 70.18 -48.50 -4.64
CA LEU A 1015 71.06 -47.40 -4.24
C LEU A 1015 70.41 -46.54 -3.16
N ASN A 1016 71.23 -45.98 -2.29
CA ASN A 1016 70.87 -44.89 -1.41
C ASN A 1016 72.01 -43.87 -1.28
N TRP A 1017 71.64 -42.60 -1.16
CA TRP A 1017 72.58 -41.51 -0.89
C TRP A 1017 71.91 -40.38 -0.11
N LYS A 1018 72.73 -39.53 0.50
CA LYS A 1018 72.27 -38.28 1.12
C LYS A 1018 72.08 -37.22 0.03
N GLY A 1019 70.91 -36.58 -0.02
CA GLY A 1019 70.56 -35.57 -1.02
C GLY A 1019 69.31 -35.91 -1.84
N ALA A 1020 69.00 -35.05 -2.81
CA ALA A 1020 67.88 -35.19 -3.73
C ALA A 1020 68.14 -36.24 -4.84
N PRO A 1021 67.12 -36.72 -5.57
CA PRO A 1021 67.25 -37.73 -6.62
C PRO A 1021 68.23 -37.38 -7.75
N TRP A 1022 68.48 -36.09 -7.97
CA TRP A 1022 69.41 -35.59 -8.98
C TRP A 1022 70.81 -35.25 -8.42
N ASP A 1023 70.97 -35.17 -7.09
CA ASP A 1023 72.25 -34.86 -6.43
C ASP A 1023 73.06 -36.14 -6.14
N VAL A 1024 73.28 -36.93 -7.20
CA VAL A 1024 74.03 -38.19 -7.11
C VAL A 1024 75.53 -37.91 -7.20
N LYS A 1025 76.25 -38.08 -6.08
CA LYS A 1025 77.73 -38.02 -6.05
C LYS A 1025 78.31 -39.41 -5.80
N LEU A 1026 79.26 -39.83 -6.65
CA LEU A 1026 79.82 -41.18 -6.64
C LEU A 1026 80.44 -41.56 -5.28
N ASP A 1027 81.06 -40.61 -4.57
CA ASP A 1027 81.69 -40.77 -3.26
C ASP A 1027 80.70 -40.95 -2.08
N ARG A 1028 79.40 -40.68 -2.30
CA ARG A 1028 78.33 -40.79 -1.28
C ARG A 1028 77.34 -41.91 -1.55
N LEU A 1029 77.52 -42.66 -2.65
CA LEU A 1029 76.64 -43.75 -3.02
C LEU A 1029 76.87 -44.99 -2.15
N ASN A 1030 75.78 -45.56 -1.65
CA ASN A 1030 75.75 -46.88 -1.01
C ASN A 1030 74.68 -47.74 -1.68
N GLY A 1031 74.81 -49.07 -1.61
CA GLY A 1031 73.82 -49.94 -2.25
C GLY A 1031 74.34 -51.32 -2.62
N GLU A 1032 73.58 -51.99 -3.48
CA GLU A 1032 73.92 -53.31 -4.04
C GLU A 1032 73.57 -53.34 -5.54
N LEU A 1033 74.42 -53.99 -6.33
CA LEU A 1033 74.23 -54.26 -7.74
C LEU A 1033 74.37 -55.76 -7.98
N GLN A 1034 73.30 -56.38 -8.45
CA GLN A 1034 73.28 -57.77 -8.91
C GLN A 1034 72.96 -57.79 -10.40
N PHE A 1035 73.76 -58.47 -11.20
CA PHE A 1035 73.48 -58.64 -12.62
C PHE A 1035 73.79 -60.06 -13.10
N SER A 1036 73.04 -60.49 -14.10
CA SER A 1036 73.19 -61.77 -14.80
C SER A 1036 72.95 -61.51 -16.27
N THR A 1037 73.91 -61.87 -17.12
CA THR A 1037 73.75 -61.85 -18.57
C THR A 1037 73.95 -63.23 -19.16
N ARG A 1038 73.24 -63.53 -20.26
CA ARG A 1038 73.32 -64.80 -20.97
C ARG A 1038 73.62 -64.59 -22.44
N GLU A 1039 74.31 -65.56 -23.03
CA GLU A 1039 74.62 -65.65 -24.46
C GLU A 1039 75.20 -64.32 -24.99
N GLY A 1040 76.39 -63.97 -24.50
CA GLY A 1040 77.01 -62.66 -24.76
C GLY A 1040 78.45 -62.74 -25.25
N ARG A 1041 79.02 -61.58 -25.57
CA ARG A 1041 80.35 -61.44 -26.14
C ARG A 1041 81.01 -60.13 -25.71
N LEU A 1042 82.23 -60.22 -25.18
CA LEU A 1042 83.10 -59.07 -24.96
C LEU A 1042 83.83 -58.71 -26.26
N ILE A 1043 83.69 -57.49 -26.74
CA ILE A 1043 84.20 -57.05 -28.04
C ILE A 1043 85.49 -56.24 -27.84
N GLU A 1044 86.52 -56.56 -28.62
CA GLU A 1044 87.77 -55.80 -28.66
C GLU A 1044 87.60 -54.58 -29.60
N THR A 1045 87.55 -53.37 -29.04
CA THR A 1045 87.49 -52.11 -29.80
C THR A 1045 88.87 -51.43 -29.84
N ALA A 1046 89.09 -50.52 -30.79
CA ALA A 1046 90.34 -49.74 -30.87
C ALA A 1046 90.60 -48.86 -29.63
N GLU A 1047 89.56 -48.63 -28.83
CA GLU A 1047 89.56 -47.83 -27.59
C GLU A 1047 89.48 -48.71 -26.32
N SER A 1048 89.49 -50.05 -26.45
CA SER A 1048 89.41 -50.95 -25.29
C SER A 1048 90.71 -50.97 -24.46
N THR A 1049 90.57 -50.97 -23.13
CA THR A 1049 91.69 -51.03 -22.18
C THR A 1049 92.54 -52.28 -22.38
N ASN A 1050 93.83 -52.23 -22.02
CA ASN A 1050 94.83 -53.30 -22.23
C ASN A 1050 94.42 -54.69 -21.68
N LEU A 1051 93.38 -54.77 -20.86
CA LEU A 1051 92.79 -56.01 -20.34
C LEU A 1051 92.33 -56.97 -21.43
N LEU A 1052 91.49 -56.50 -22.37
CA LEU A 1052 90.85 -57.37 -23.36
C LEU A 1052 91.85 -57.87 -24.42
N ARG A 1053 92.93 -57.11 -24.66
CA ARG A 1053 94.06 -57.51 -25.52
C ARG A 1053 94.83 -58.73 -25.01
N VAL A 1054 94.95 -58.88 -23.68
CA VAL A 1054 95.63 -60.05 -23.08
C VAL A 1054 94.76 -61.30 -23.21
N PHE A 1055 93.43 -61.16 -23.15
CA PHE A 1055 92.50 -62.29 -23.26
C PHE A 1055 92.10 -62.65 -24.70
N GLY A 1056 92.21 -61.73 -25.65
CA GLY A 1056 91.95 -61.97 -27.08
C GLY A 1056 92.83 -63.05 -27.72
N ILE A 1057 93.95 -63.41 -27.07
CA ILE A 1057 94.87 -64.47 -27.51
C ILE A 1057 94.36 -65.87 -27.13
N LEU A 1058 93.38 -66.00 -26.23
CA LEU A 1058 92.90 -67.29 -25.70
C LEU A 1058 91.74 -67.94 -26.49
N ASN A 1059 91.47 -67.49 -27.73
CA ASN A 1059 90.46 -68.14 -28.59
C ASN A 1059 91.01 -69.44 -29.23
N PHE A 1060 91.28 -70.48 -28.43
CA PHE A 1060 91.76 -71.77 -28.93
C PHE A 1060 90.72 -72.53 -29.78
N ASN A 1061 89.44 -72.19 -29.65
CA ASN A 1061 88.37 -72.74 -30.47
C ASN A 1061 88.52 -72.35 -31.96
N SER A 1062 89.11 -71.16 -32.21
CA SER A 1062 89.40 -70.72 -33.57
C SER A 1062 90.51 -71.54 -34.25
N LEU A 1063 91.41 -72.21 -33.51
CA LEU A 1063 92.40 -73.13 -34.11
C LEU A 1063 91.77 -74.49 -34.48
N ALA A 1064 90.91 -75.05 -33.62
CA ALA A 1064 90.32 -76.38 -33.82
C ALA A 1064 89.28 -76.42 -34.97
N ARG A 1065 88.50 -75.35 -35.19
CA ARG A 1065 87.57 -75.25 -36.33
C ARG A 1065 88.25 -74.86 -37.65
N ARG A 1066 89.35 -74.11 -37.62
CA ARG A 1066 90.15 -73.82 -38.83
C ARG A 1066 90.78 -75.09 -39.41
N LEU A 1067 91.11 -76.05 -38.55
CA LEU A 1067 91.51 -77.40 -38.98
C LEU A 1067 90.35 -78.18 -39.65
N ARG A 1068 89.09 -77.72 -39.49
CA ARG A 1068 87.87 -78.25 -40.16
C ARG A 1068 87.38 -77.40 -41.35
N LEU A 1069 88.11 -76.34 -41.76
CA LEU A 1069 87.81 -75.48 -42.91
C LEU A 1069 86.55 -74.59 -42.81
N ASP A 1070 86.07 -74.26 -41.60
CA ASP A 1070 84.95 -73.31 -41.39
C ASP A 1070 85.49 -71.90 -41.03
N PHE A 1071 85.11 -70.89 -41.82
CA PHE A 1071 85.62 -69.50 -41.74
C PHE A 1071 84.52 -68.45 -41.50
N SER A 1072 83.33 -68.87 -41.08
CA SER A 1072 82.17 -67.99 -40.87
C SER A 1072 82.39 -66.86 -39.84
N ASP A 1073 83.39 -66.99 -38.96
CA ASP A 1073 83.68 -66.03 -37.88
C ASP A 1073 84.68 -64.89 -38.24
N LEU A 1074 85.16 -64.81 -39.49
CA LEU A 1074 86.17 -63.80 -39.88
C LEU A 1074 85.74 -62.32 -39.78
N LEU A 1075 84.47 -62.05 -39.43
CA LEU A 1075 83.94 -60.70 -39.25
C LEU A 1075 83.71 -60.29 -37.78
N LYS A 1076 83.97 -61.17 -36.81
CA LYS A 1076 83.55 -60.96 -35.41
C LYS A 1076 84.71 -61.16 -34.42
N LYS A 1077 85.39 -60.06 -34.05
CA LYS A 1077 86.44 -60.03 -32.99
C LYS A 1077 85.81 -59.96 -31.59
N GLY A 1078 86.30 -60.74 -30.62
CA GLY A 1078 85.82 -60.74 -29.22
C GLY A 1078 85.88 -62.11 -28.51
N VAL A 1079 85.59 -62.14 -27.20
CA VAL A 1079 85.49 -63.35 -26.36
C VAL A 1079 84.02 -63.64 -26.04
N SER A 1080 83.51 -64.80 -26.46
CA SER A 1080 82.12 -65.23 -26.21
C SER A 1080 81.96 -65.91 -24.84
N PHE A 1081 80.85 -65.67 -24.16
CA PHE A 1081 80.47 -66.33 -22.91
C PHE A 1081 79.00 -66.77 -22.92
N ASP A 1082 78.70 -67.86 -22.22
CA ASP A 1082 77.34 -68.38 -22.06
C ASP A 1082 76.61 -67.64 -20.93
N ARG A 1083 77.34 -67.31 -19.86
CA ARG A 1083 76.81 -66.61 -18.68
C ARG A 1083 77.84 -65.71 -18.01
N LEU A 1084 77.41 -64.52 -17.58
CA LEU A 1084 78.21 -63.60 -16.76
C LEU A 1084 77.36 -63.10 -15.59
N ASP A 1085 77.72 -63.50 -14.37
CA ASP A 1085 76.99 -63.20 -13.14
C ASP A 1085 77.87 -62.37 -12.20
N GLY A 1086 77.32 -61.33 -11.56
CA GLY A 1086 78.04 -60.52 -10.58
C GLY A 1086 77.14 -59.96 -9.50
N HIS A 1087 77.67 -59.92 -8.27
CA HIS A 1087 77.00 -59.30 -7.12
C HIS A 1087 77.98 -58.42 -6.35
N TYR A 1088 77.71 -57.13 -6.35
CA TYR A 1088 78.53 -56.09 -5.78
C TYR A 1088 77.78 -55.34 -4.68
N ARG A 1089 78.47 -55.03 -3.58
CA ARG A 1089 78.00 -54.11 -2.56
C ARG A 1089 78.81 -52.82 -2.65
N LEU A 1090 78.11 -51.70 -2.70
CA LEU A 1090 78.65 -50.35 -2.79
C LEU A 1090 78.58 -49.68 -1.42
N GLN A 1091 79.71 -49.18 -0.92
CA GLN A 1091 79.78 -48.39 0.31
C GLN A 1091 80.65 -47.16 0.06
N GLN A 1092 80.08 -45.96 0.20
CA GLN A 1092 80.76 -44.67 -0.01
C GLN A 1092 81.57 -44.62 -1.33
N GLY A 1093 80.95 -45.07 -2.42
CA GLY A 1093 81.59 -45.10 -3.74
C GLY A 1093 82.56 -46.27 -3.98
N VAL A 1094 82.81 -47.16 -3.02
CA VAL A 1094 83.65 -48.35 -3.19
C VAL A 1094 82.78 -49.60 -3.40
N ALA A 1095 82.86 -50.19 -4.58
CA ALA A 1095 82.13 -51.39 -4.99
C ALA A 1095 82.97 -52.66 -4.73
N ALA A 1096 82.64 -53.41 -3.68
CA ALA A 1096 83.27 -54.69 -3.34
C ALA A 1096 82.40 -55.88 -3.80
N THR A 1097 83.04 -56.95 -4.27
CA THR A 1097 82.34 -58.20 -4.63
C THR A 1097 81.75 -58.88 -3.39
N VAL A 1098 80.42 -59.09 -3.36
CA VAL A 1098 79.75 -59.95 -2.37
C VAL A 1098 79.88 -61.41 -2.79
N GLU A 1099 79.65 -61.66 -4.08
CA GLU A 1099 79.97 -62.91 -4.76
C GLU A 1099 80.99 -62.59 -5.88
N PRO A 1100 81.95 -63.48 -6.17
CA PRO A 1100 82.86 -63.29 -7.28
C PRO A 1100 82.08 -63.07 -8.59
N LEU A 1101 82.56 -62.18 -9.45
CA LEU A 1101 82.07 -62.04 -10.82
C LEU A 1101 82.50 -63.27 -11.61
N VAL A 1102 81.54 -64.12 -11.97
CA VAL A 1102 81.80 -65.39 -12.66
C VAL A 1102 81.38 -65.27 -14.13
N MET A 1103 82.33 -65.55 -15.02
CA MET A 1103 82.09 -65.72 -16.45
C MET A 1103 82.27 -67.19 -16.81
N VAL A 1104 81.23 -67.79 -17.37
CA VAL A 1104 81.27 -69.15 -17.92
C VAL A 1104 81.20 -69.04 -19.42
N GLY A 1105 82.18 -69.62 -20.12
CA GLY A 1105 82.21 -69.58 -21.57
C GLY A 1105 82.89 -70.80 -22.18
N PRO A 1106 82.68 -71.04 -23.49
CA PRO A 1106 83.17 -72.22 -24.19
C PRO A 1106 84.71 -72.29 -24.29
N SER A 1107 85.42 -71.19 -24.03
CA SER A 1107 86.88 -71.12 -24.15
C SER A 1107 87.61 -71.04 -22.80
N ALA A 1108 86.98 -70.46 -21.77
CA ALA A 1108 87.55 -70.30 -20.43
C ALA A 1108 86.43 -69.98 -19.41
N ASN A 1109 86.62 -70.43 -18.17
CA ASN A 1109 85.86 -69.96 -17.02
C ASN A 1109 86.70 -68.91 -16.27
N MET A 1110 86.09 -67.80 -15.89
CA MET A 1110 86.76 -66.71 -15.17
C MET A 1110 86.00 -66.36 -13.90
N SER A 1111 86.74 -66.13 -12.82
CA SER A 1111 86.20 -65.63 -11.55
C SER A 1111 86.99 -64.39 -11.15
N ILE A 1112 86.31 -63.29 -10.84
CA ILE A 1112 86.93 -62.02 -10.47
C ILE A 1112 86.39 -61.57 -9.11
N GLN A 1113 87.27 -61.34 -8.14
CA GLN A 1113 86.91 -60.85 -6.79
C GLN A 1113 87.73 -59.62 -6.39
N GLY A 1114 87.25 -58.82 -5.45
CA GLY A 1114 87.95 -57.64 -4.92
C GLY A 1114 87.10 -56.36 -4.98
N GLN A 1115 87.72 -55.19 -5.15
CA GLN A 1115 87.04 -53.89 -5.05
C GLN A 1115 87.30 -52.94 -6.23
N VAL A 1116 86.36 -52.05 -6.51
CA VAL A 1116 86.48 -50.93 -7.45
C VAL A 1116 86.10 -49.65 -6.72
N ASN A 1117 86.98 -48.66 -6.67
CA ASN A 1117 86.65 -47.33 -6.17
C ASN A 1117 86.11 -46.49 -7.33
N LEU A 1118 84.79 -46.23 -7.33
CA LEU A 1118 84.10 -45.47 -8.38
C LEU A 1118 84.37 -43.97 -8.28
N ALA A 1119 84.75 -43.45 -7.10
CA ALA A 1119 85.05 -42.04 -6.91
C ALA A 1119 86.46 -41.69 -7.40
N GLU A 1120 87.44 -42.57 -7.19
CA GLU A 1120 88.83 -42.38 -7.62
C GLU A 1120 89.13 -43.02 -8.99
N GLY A 1121 88.18 -43.79 -9.54
CA GLY A 1121 88.36 -44.50 -10.81
C GLY A 1121 89.42 -45.60 -10.75
N THR A 1122 89.65 -46.21 -9.59
CA THR A 1122 90.69 -47.23 -9.38
C THR A 1122 90.09 -48.61 -9.10
N LEU A 1123 90.84 -49.66 -9.39
CA LEU A 1123 90.45 -51.05 -9.13
C LEU A 1123 91.56 -51.82 -8.42
N ASP A 1124 91.17 -52.82 -7.65
CA ASP A 1124 92.05 -53.83 -7.05
C ASP A 1124 91.29 -55.16 -6.99
N LYS A 1125 91.57 -56.03 -7.96
CA LYS A 1125 90.84 -57.27 -8.22
C LYS A 1125 91.80 -58.44 -8.36
N GLU A 1126 91.39 -59.60 -7.90
CA GLU A 1126 92.03 -60.88 -8.19
C GLU A 1126 91.20 -61.61 -9.26
N VAL A 1127 91.86 -62.02 -10.34
CA VAL A 1127 91.27 -62.69 -11.50
C VAL A 1127 91.81 -64.11 -11.56
N GLU A 1128 90.92 -65.09 -11.45
CA GLU A 1128 91.22 -66.50 -11.68
C GLU A 1128 90.68 -66.92 -13.05
N VAL A 1129 91.53 -67.50 -13.89
CA VAL A 1129 91.15 -68.02 -15.22
C VAL A 1129 91.42 -69.52 -15.27
N ALA A 1130 90.38 -70.32 -15.44
CA ALA A 1130 90.47 -71.78 -15.57
C ALA A 1130 90.16 -72.21 -17.01
N LEU A 1131 91.01 -73.05 -17.59
CA LEU A 1131 90.80 -73.62 -18.93
C LEU A 1131 90.07 -74.97 -18.85
N PRO A 1132 88.93 -75.16 -19.53
CA PRO A 1132 88.21 -76.43 -19.54
C PRO A 1132 88.96 -77.47 -20.39
N ILE A 1133 89.72 -78.38 -19.76
CA ILE A 1133 90.56 -79.40 -20.47
C ILE A 1133 89.76 -80.68 -20.82
N SER A 1134 88.57 -80.86 -20.26
CA SER A 1134 87.82 -82.14 -20.29
C SER A 1134 87.09 -82.44 -21.61
N SER A 1135 86.92 -81.50 -22.53
CA SER A 1135 85.97 -81.68 -23.64
C SER A 1135 86.54 -82.27 -24.94
N ASN A 1136 87.86 -82.41 -25.11
CA ASN A 1136 88.48 -82.76 -26.40
C ASN A 1136 89.35 -84.03 -26.42
N VAL A 1137 89.54 -84.71 -25.28
CA VAL A 1137 90.43 -85.88 -25.19
C VAL A 1137 90.00 -87.06 -26.08
N PRO A 1138 88.69 -87.41 -26.22
CA PRO A 1138 88.28 -88.50 -27.11
C PRO A 1138 88.65 -88.25 -28.58
N LEU A 1139 88.68 -86.98 -29.00
CA LEU A 1139 88.96 -86.60 -30.38
C LEU A 1139 90.44 -86.85 -30.74
N ALA A 1140 91.37 -86.66 -29.79
CA ALA A 1140 92.79 -86.94 -30.00
C ALA A 1140 93.07 -88.44 -30.20
N ALA A 1141 92.36 -89.31 -29.48
CA ALA A 1141 92.51 -90.78 -29.62
C ALA A 1141 91.99 -91.31 -30.97
N VAL A 1142 90.91 -90.71 -31.49
CA VAL A 1142 90.37 -91.04 -32.82
C VAL A 1142 91.31 -90.56 -33.93
N LEU A 1143 91.89 -89.36 -33.80
CA LEU A 1143 92.82 -88.78 -34.78
C LEU A 1143 94.17 -89.51 -34.86
N LEU A 1144 94.64 -90.12 -33.75
CA LEU A 1144 95.83 -90.97 -33.74
C LEU A 1144 95.60 -92.39 -34.30
N GLY A 1145 94.39 -92.68 -34.82
CA GLY A 1145 94.09 -93.95 -35.49
C GLY A 1145 93.92 -95.16 -34.57
N ALA A 1146 93.69 -94.95 -33.26
CA ALA A 1146 93.58 -96.01 -32.26
C ALA A 1146 92.20 -96.03 -31.56
N PRO A 1147 91.10 -96.32 -32.27
CA PRO A 1147 89.73 -96.23 -31.72
C PRO A 1147 89.48 -97.16 -30.52
N GLN A 1148 90.13 -98.32 -30.46
CA GLN A 1148 90.07 -99.22 -29.30
C GLN A 1148 90.59 -98.59 -27.98
N VAL A 1149 91.42 -97.55 -28.04
CA VAL A 1149 91.91 -96.81 -26.86
C VAL A 1149 90.92 -95.74 -26.39
N ALA A 1150 90.03 -95.27 -27.29
CA ALA A 1150 89.05 -94.23 -26.97
C ALA A 1150 88.07 -94.64 -25.85
N GLY A 1151 87.72 -95.92 -25.75
CA GLY A 1151 86.87 -96.44 -24.67
C GLY A 1151 87.53 -96.41 -23.28
N ALA A 1152 88.85 -96.68 -23.21
CA ALA A 1152 89.61 -96.64 -21.96
C ALA A 1152 89.83 -95.19 -21.49
N VAL A 1153 90.09 -94.27 -22.42
CA VAL A 1153 90.26 -92.84 -22.14
C VAL A 1153 88.95 -92.19 -21.68
N PHE A 1154 87.81 -92.58 -22.27
CA PHE A 1154 86.48 -92.10 -21.85
C PHE A 1154 86.10 -92.54 -20.42
N VAL A 1155 86.55 -93.73 -19.98
CA VAL A 1155 86.33 -94.21 -18.61
C VAL A 1155 87.23 -93.51 -17.60
N ILE A 1156 88.47 -93.18 -17.99
CA ILE A 1156 89.41 -92.39 -17.16
C ILE A 1156 88.91 -90.94 -16.99
N ASP A 1157 88.41 -90.33 -18.07
CA ASP A 1157 87.79 -89.00 -18.06
C ASP A 1157 86.61 -88.93 -17.08
N LYS A 1158 85.75 -89.97 -17.07
CA LYS A 1158 84.63 -90.09 -16.12
C LYS A 1158 85.02 -90.42 -14.66
N LEU A 1159 86.21 -90.93 -14.41
CA LEU A 1159 86.68 -91.29 -13.06
C LEU A 1159 87.51 -90.16 -12.39
N ILE A 1160 88.06 -89.22 -13.17
CA ILE A 1160 89.06 -88.25 -12.70
C ILE A 1160 88.69 -86.78 -13.07
N GLY A 1161 87.69 -86.54 -13.92
CA GLY A 1161 87.36 -85.25 -14.53
C GLY A 1161 87.40 -84.02 -13.59
N ASP A 1162 86.74 -84.09 -12.44
CA ASP A 1162 86.62 -82.93 -11.53
C ASP A 1162 87.92 -82.60 -10.77
N ARG A 1163 88.91 -83.50 -10.74
CA ARG A 1163 90.21 -83.27 -10.07
C ARG A 1163 91.30 -82.70 -11.00
N LEU A 1164 91.03 -82.57 -12.31
CA LEU A 1164 91.98 -82.02 -13.28
C LEU A 1164 91.81 -80.51 -13.54
N GLU A 1165 90.70 -79.89 -13.09
CA GLU A 1165 90.48 -78.44 -13.26
C GLU A 1165 91.47 -77.56 -12.46
N HIS A 1166 92.10 -78.10 -11.41
CA HIS A 1166 93.09 -77.36 -10.61
C HIS A 1166 94.47 -77.24 -11.27
N PHE A 1167 94.70 -77.89 -12.42
CA PHE A 1167 96.00 -77.89 -13.12
C PHE A 1167 96.10 -76.84 -14.25
N SER A 1168 95.06 -76.04 -14.52
CA SER A 1168 95.05 -74.99 -15.56
C SER A 1168 94.53 -73.63 -15.10
N THR A 1169 94.60 -73.36 -13.79
CA THR A 1169 94.16 -72.09 -13.22
C THR A 1169 95.31 -71.08 -13.18
N LEU A 1170 95.13 -69.94 -13.84
CA LEU A 1170 96.06 -68.79 -13.76
C LEU A 1170 95.44 -67.72 -12.86
N ARG A 1171 96.21 -67.25 -11.86
CA ARG A 1171 95.80 -66.19 -10.94
C ARG A 1171 96.52 -64.89 -11.26
N TYR A 1172 95.77 -63.82 -11.48
CA TYR A 1172 96.28 -62.48 -11.73
C TYR A 1172 95.75 -61.50 -10.68
N ARG A 1173 96.56 -60.52 -10.31
CA ARG A 1173 96.10 -59.30 -9.66
C ARG A 1173 95.94 -58.21 -10.71
N LEU A 1174 94.85 -57.49 -10.63
CA LEU A 1174 94.51 -56.38 -11.47
C LEU A 1174 94.36 -55.13 -10.60
N SER A 1175 95.26 -54.16 -10.77
CA SER A 1175 95.31 -52.96 -9.91
C SER A 1175 95.53 -51.68 -10.73
N GLY A 1176 95.26 -50.49 -10.17
CA GLY A 1176 95.50 -49.20 -10.84
C GLY A 1176 94.20 -48.53 -11.33
N SER A 1177 94.32 -47.57 -12.25
CA SER A 1177 93.16 -46.88 -12.83
C SER A 1177 92.34 -47.84 -13.70
N TRP A 1178 91.01 -47.79 -13.60
CA TRP A 1178 90.08 -48.54 -14.46
C TRP A 1178 90.39 -48.35 -15.95
N GLU A 1179 90.75 -47.13 -16.37
CA GLU A 1179 91.00 -46.80 -17.78
C GLU A 1179 92.32 -47.37 -18.30
N ASN A 1180 93.27 -47.63 -17.40
CA ASN A 1180 94.54 -48.26 -17.76
C ASN A 1180 95.05 -49.14 -16.60
N PRO A 1181 94.44 -50.32 -16.43
CA PRO A 1181 94.74 -51.17 -15.28
C PRO A 1181 96.00 -52.01 -15.53
N GLU A 1182 96.77 -52.21 -14.46
CA GLU A 1182 98.00 -53.00 -14.44
C GLU A 1182 97.70 -54.44 -14.03
N LEU A 1183 98.23 -55.42 -14.78
CA LEU A 1183 98.02 -56.85 -14.57
C LEU A 1183 99.32 -57.51 -14.08
N GLU A 1184 99.29 -58.12 -12.90
CA GLU A 1184 100.41 -58.84 -12.29
C GLU A 1184 100.05 -60.33 -12.12
N LEU A 1185 100.91 -61.25 -12.58
CA LEU A 1185 100.69 -62.70 -12.39
C LEU A 1185 101.08 -63.09 -10.96
N LEU A 1186 100.14 -63.64 -10.17
CA LEU A 1186 100.37 -64.02 -8.78
C LEU A 1186 100.98 -65.42 -8.64
N THR A 1187 100.43 -66.42 -9.35
CA THR A 1187 100.90 -67.81 -9.33
C THR A 1187 100.44 -68.58 -10.58
N GLY A 1188 101.34 -69.38 -11.17
CA GLY A 1188 101.01 -70.44 -12.13
C GLY A 1188 101.64 -71.75 -11.66
N SER A 1189 100.84 -72.77 -11.35
CA SER A 1189 101.34 -74.06 -10.86
C SER A 1189 101.67 -75.00 -12.01
N GLY A 1190 102.96 -75.28 -12.18
CA GLY A 1190 103.51 -76.26 -13.09
C GLY A 1190 105.02 -76.40 -12.88
N ASP A 1191 105.43 -76.68 -11.65
CA ASP A 1191 106.67 -77.43 -11.33
C ASP A 1191 106.28 -78.89 -11.04
#